data_AF-A0A1Q4Z8W4-F1
#
_entry.id   AF-A0A1Q4Z8W4-F1
#
_cell.length_a   1.000
_cell.length_b   1.000
_cell.length_c   1.000
_cell.angle_alpha   90.00
_cell.angle_beta   90.00
_cell.angle_gamma   90.00
#
_symmetry.space_group_name_H-M   'P 1'
#
loop_
_entity.id
_entity.type
_entity.pdbx_description
1 polymer ?
#
loop_
_entity_poly.entity_id
_entity_poly.type
_entity_poly.pdbx_seq_one_letter_code
_entity_poly.pdbx_strand_id
1 'polypeptide(L)'
;MGTEQQAKRQSGTGRRFLSLMTASFLTLGAGMAFFTVPDSASAEPIEQCTATTGAIVAVDFGPFGGKVERGCDTTPTTGYELLHTGGFTTEGTAHDGPAFICRIGKDSGTRYPTPEKEACVLTPQATAYWSYWIASPGQKNWTYSPLGAMARTPEPGDVDAWVFGGTDIGGTKGKPAFSPDDVRAAGGSTPDPTVPTAPPDVPAGSVDVPAATRWITGELTDGKRVVDEGSTTPNYFLTTEAVFALASTDAKSRAARRIADFLATPAQTDAYAYPAGKDGIPDATAAARLALVAEATGRDPRAFGGHDLLGDLLTYVCPRDIGDGETIDGCLTKGDFRTTGQSDAQAMAVIALLNGGVTPPAGAVNRLTGLQCEDGGFTSILIRSGGWCDSDANSTGLIALALGRAGGHDAAVQKARGYLKKSQLASGAWPSASYMTTGSPASTAWAAQALRALGDAAFADAGVSWLSEHQFPGGGFGFEEDDTESRLFATTPVTVAGARSDLVTLTTRKTDPPTTPPAGDGPNLKKGVAYLTDPSRLIRGRYYEAGAGTGHADYGMTIDGAYSLAATGTDNATLRNIVDFFDKGGKDGKGRGIHDWTLIGTKYASGGSLGKAALLAEAVGRDPRDFGGQDLIAALAKGTCAARTSTRQECAAKGNYTYATSVFSQSLGVIAQLRAGEKAAAAGPIAYLKSLQTPSGAWVSLIGEPSDAEVDSTAMAAMAIDLLPDAASQAAADKAVAWLATQQKVDGGFPGASGNSVNSAALAIQGLSLDAPKYSAQIARARTFLASRQNRDGGFTIAKGGQPGSDVRASAQAVGGATGISFGLLTRDLDGTTPEPVPGTSGGTNGGTAGSSSGGNGSPVIVTPGEDAGGAGSSGGGASGSGGGSLASTGARVVGLAAAALVLALGGWGLTRAAAGRRRENTGSEA
;
A
#
# COMPACT_ATOMS: atom_id res chain seq x y z
N MET A 1 45.66 29.96 25.59
CA MET A 1 46.59 30.87 26.31
C MET A 1 45.79 31.53 27.43
N GLY A 2 46.37 31.71 28.63
CA GLY A 2 45.71 32.34 29.80
C GLY A 2 44.61 31.46 30.43
N THR A 3 44.55 31.09 31.72
CA THR A 3 44.96 31.63 33.05
C THR A 3 44.01 32.64 33.71
N GLU A 4 43.28 32.16 34.73
CA GLU A 4 43.01 32.85 36.02
C GLU A 4 42.09 34.12 36.00
N GLN A 5 41.50 34.63 37.11
CA GLN A 5 41.60 34.28 38.54
C GLN A 5 40.31 34.59 39.36
N GLN A 6 40.29 34.07 40.59
CA GLN A 6 39.34 34.16 41.73
C GLN A 6 38.66 35.52 42.06
N ALA A 7 37.48 35.48 42.73
CA ALA A 7 37.10 36.17 44.01
C ALA A 7 35.58 36.42 44.17
N LYS A 8 34.93 36.53 45.34
CA LYS A 8 35.07 35.91 46.69
C LYS A 8 33.92 36.43 47.63
N ARG A 9 33.16 35.54 48.30
CA ARG A 9 32.50 35.76 49.63
C ARG A 9 31.38 36.84 49.72
N GLN A 10 30.51 36.97 50.73
CA GLN A 10 30.16 36.28 52.02
C GLN A 10 28.73 36.78 52.45
N SER A 11 28.00 36.37 53.51
CA SER A 11 28.02 35.31 54.57
C SER A 11 26.60 35.24 55.19
N GLY A 12 26.19 34.11 55.81
CA GLY A 12 24.84 33.98 56.41
C GLY A 12 24.60 32.79 57.37
N THR A 13 25.51 32.52 58.29
CA THR A 13 25.49 31.40 59.27
C THR A 13 24.34 31.43 60.30
N GLY A 14 23.84 30.25 60.74
CA GLY A 14 22.95 30.16 61.93
C GLY A 14 22.68 28.76 62.53
N ARG A 15 23.52 28.32 63.50
CA ARG A 15 23.38 27.15 64.42
C ARG A 15 23.38 25.74 63.75
N ARG A 16 24.07 24.67 64.19
CA ARG A 16 24.76 24.14 65.41
C ARG A 16 24.02 23.03 66.17
N PHE A 17 24.78 21.96 66.46
CA PHE A 17 24.57 20.83 67.40
C PHE A 17 23.54 19.74 67.06
N LEU A 18 24.04 18.60 66.57
CA LEU A 18 24.18 17.41 67.42
C LEU A 18 25.39 16.53 67.01
N SER A 19 25.86 15.68 67.93
CA SER A 19 27.05 14.80 67.85
C SER A 19 26.92 13.70 66.77
N LEU A 20 27.99 13.15 66.16
CA LEU A 20 29.23 12.53 66.69
C LEU A 20 28.99 11.21 67.46
N MET A 21 29.88 10.22 67.25
CA MET A 21 29.66 8.75 67.33
C MET A 21 28.89 8.22 66.11
N THR A 22 29.30 7.15 65.42
CA THR A 22 30.40 6.19 65.63
C THR A 22 31.33 6.09 64.40
N ALA A 23 32.63 6.33 64.60
CA ALA A 23 33.68 6.12 63.59
C ALA A 23 34.93 5.51 64.25
N SER A 24 34.77 4.34 64.88
CA SER A 24 35.83 3.68 65.69
C SER A 24 35.67 2.16 65.76
N PHE A 25 35.43 1.50 64.61
CA PHE A 25 35.46 0.03 64.48
C PHE A 25 36.08 -0.42 63.14
N LEU A 26 37.18 0.22 62.75
CA LEU A 26 38.01 -0.13 61.58
C LEU A 26 39.48 -0.20 62.04
N THR A 27 39.92 -1.35 62.57
CA THR A 27 41.38 -1.64 62.78
C THR A 27 41.70 -3.09 63.19
N LEU A 28 40.76 -3.87 63.75
CA LEU A 28 40.94 -5.32 63.97
C LEU A 28 39.76 -6.09 63.36
N GLY A 29 40.07 -7.10 62.54
CA GLY A 29 39.11 -7.85 61.72
C GLY A 29 39.67 -8.29 60.36
N ALA A 30 40.76 -7.68 59.90
CA ALA A 30 41.47 -8.07 58.67
C ALA A 30 42.35 -9.33 58.92
N GLY A 31 41.71 -10.48 59.10
CA GLY A 31 42.40 -11.77 59.27
C GLY A 31 41.42 -12.94 59.27
N MET A 32 41.57 -13.86 58.32
CA MET A 32 40.68 -15.01 58.07
C MET A 32 39.24 -14.67 57.63
N ALA A 33 39.13 -13.84 56.59
CA ALA A 33 38.12 -14.09 55.55
C ALA A 33 38.79 -14.95 54.46
N PHE A 34 38.04 -15.85 53.82
CA PHE A 34 38.59 -16.94 53.01
C PHE A 34 39.35 -16.45 51.77
N PHE A 35 40.52 -17.06 51.51
CA PHE A 35 41.03 -17.23 50.15
C PHE A 35 40.21 -18.34 49.45
N THR A 36 38.95 -18.05 49.15
CA THR A 36 38.32 -18.69 47.98
C THR A 36 38.94 -18.04 46.76
N VAL A 37 39.87 -18.75 46.11
CA VAL A 37 40.03 -18.60 44.67
C VAL A 37 38.62 -18.79 44.09
N PRO A 38 38.13 -17.94 43.17
CA PRO A 38 36.88 -18.24 42.50
C PRO A 38 37.05 -19.60 41.81
N ASP A 39 36.21 -20.58 42.17
CA ASP A 39 36.18 -21.85 41.45
C ASP A 39 36.00 -21.53 39.97
N SER A 40 36.84 -22.14 39.12
CA SER A 40 36.78 -21.94 37.67
C SER A 40 35.34 -22.16 37.22
N ALA A 41 34.71 -21.12 36.65
CA ALA A 41 33.32 -21.18 36.24
C ALA A 41 33.14 -22.34 35.24
N SER A 42 32.56 -23.44 35.73
CA SER A 42 32.26 -24.59 34.89
C SER A 42 31.16 -24.19 33.94
N ALA A 43 31.30 -24.57 32.66
CA ALA A 43 30.21 -24.53 31.70
C ALA A 43 28.95 -25.13 32.31
N GLU A 44 27.83 -24.44 32.15
CA GLU A 44 26.54 -24.94 32.62
C GLU A 44 26.13 -26.17 31.77
N PRO A 45 25.32 -27.10 32.31
CA PRO A 45 24.84 -28.24 31.55
C PRO A 45 24.15 -27.78 30.26
N ILE A 46 24.60 -28.28 29.10
CA ILE A 46 24.19 -27.78 27.77
C ILE A 46 22.67 -27.66 27.60
N GLU A 47 21.89 -28.56 28.21
CA GLU A 47 20.43 -28.63 28.20
C GLU A 47 19.73 -27.43 28.89
N GLN A 48 20.46 -26.62 29.66
CA GLN A 48 19.93 -25.39 30.28
C GLN A 48 19.90 -24.22 29.28
N CYS A 49 20.74 -24.27 28.25
CA CYS A 49 20.70 -23.33 27.14
C CYS A 49 19.68 -23.79 26.10
N THR A 50 18.52 -23.14 26.11
CA THR A 50 17.35 -23.48 25.29
C THR A 50 17.04 -22.37 24.27
N ALA A 51 16.04 -22.59 23.41
CA ALA A 51 15.53 -21.58 22.48
C ALA A 51 15.02 -20.28 23.13
N THR A 52 14.93 -20.22 24.47
CA THR A 52 14.40 -19.09 25.25
C THR A 52 15.21 -18.82 26.53
N THR A 53 16.41 -19.37 26.69
CA THR A 53 17.24 -19.20 27.90
C THR A 53 18.70 -19.46 27.57
N GLY A 54 19.62 -18.55 27.91
CA GLY A 54 21.05 -18.73 27.68
C GLY A 54 21.50 -18.73 26.22
N ALA A 55 22.81 -18.84 26.01
CA ALA A 55 23.42 -19.01 24.70
C ALA A 55 24.48 -20.11 24.75
N ILE A 56 24.79 -20.72 23.59
CA ILE A 56 25.80 -21.78 23.47
C ILE A 56 26.99 -21.25 22.66
N VAL A 57 28.20 -21.57 23.11
CA VAL A 57 29.43 -21.39 22.31
C VAL A 57 29.98 -22.73 21.86
N ALA A 58 30.42 -22.79 20.61
CA ALA A 58 31.15 -23.90 20.01
C ALA A 58 32.59 -23.47 19.65
N VAL A 59 33.55 -24.39 19.80
CA VAL A 59 34.94 -24.16 19.35
C VAL A 59 35.43 -25.38 18.58
N ASP A 60 35.86 -25.17 17.33
CA ASP A 60 36.37 -26.23 16.47
C ASP A 60 37.87 -26.45 16.66
N PHE A 61 38.23 -27.53 17.36
CA PHE A 61 39.62 -27.98 17.45
C PHE A 61 40.03 -28.95 16.34
N GLY A 62 39.15 -29.22 15.35
CA GLY A 62 39.42 -30.06 14.18
C GLY A 62 40.72 -29.72 13.42
N PRO A 63 41.06 -28.44 13.19
CA PRO A 63 42.36 -28.04 12.61
C PRO A 63 43.60 -28.50 13.39
N PHE A 64 43.43 -28.87 14.66
CA PHE A 64 44.47 -29.38 15.56
C PHE A 64 44.29 -30.87 15.90
N GLY A 65 43.39 -31.58 15.19
CA GLY A 65 43.09 -33.00 15.42
C GLY A 65 42.09 -33.28 16.56
N GLY A 66 41.44 -32.24 17.08
CA GLY A 66 40.37 -32.35 18.07
C GLY A 66 38.98 -32.54 17.45
N LYS A 67 37.95 -32.22 18.23
CA LYS A 67 36.54 -32.16 17.83
C LYS A 67 35.97 -30.76 18.06
N VAL A 68 34.75 -30.51 17.59
CA VAL A 68 33.96 -29.38 18.05
C VAL A 68 33.59 -29.62 19.52
N GLU A 69 34.00 -28.71 20.39
CA GLU A 69 33.58 -28.67 21.80
C GLU A 69 32.50 -27.62 22.01
N ARG A 70 31.71 -27.75 23.09
CA ARG A 70 30.61 -26.83 23.43
C ARG A 70 30.71 -26.29 24.86
N GLY A 71 30.02 -25.18 25.09
CA GLY A 71 29.79 -24.54 26.39
C GLY A 71 28.43 -23.85 26.43
N CYS A 72 27.85 -23.72 27.62
CA CYS A 72 26.57 -23.06 27.87
C CYS A 72 26.72 -22.07 29.03
N ASP A 73 26.04 -20.94 28.90
CA ASP A 73 25.82 -19.93 29.94
C ASP A 73 24.35 -19.48 29.82
N THR A 74 23.61 -19.52 30.92
CA THR A 74 22.20 -19.09 30.96
C THR A 74 22.02 -17.58 31.01
N THR A 75 23.06 -16.80 31.31
CA THR A 75 23.03 -15.34 31.52
C THR A 75 24.25 -14.55 30.96
N PRO A 76 24.82 -14.88 29.78
CA PRO A 76 26.03 -14.21 29.29
C PRO A 76 25.74 -12.75 28.91
N THR A 77 26.59 -11.82 29.35
CA THR A 77 26.49 -10.39 28.97
C THR A 77 27.28 -10.05 27.71
N THR A 78 28.30 -10.86 27.37
CA THR A 78 29.06 -10.72 26.11
C THR A 78 29.42 -12.08 25.52
N GLY A 79 29.67 -12.14 24.21
CA GLY A 79 30.18 -13.34 23.53
C GLY A 79 31.58 -13.76 24.00
N TYR A 80 32.39 -12.83 24.51
CA TYR A 80 33.66 -13.13 25.16
C TYR A 80 33.46 -13.73 26.55
N GLU A 81 32.49 -13.25 27.33
CA GLU A 81 32.09 -13.87 28.59
C GLU A 81 31.58 -15.29 28.34
N LEU A 82 30.62 -15.46 27.42
CA LEU A 82 30.08 -16.75 26.98
C LEU A 82 31.18 -17.76 26.60
N LEU A 83 32.25 -17.32 25.94
CA LEU A 83 33.41 -18.17 25.65
C LEU A 83 34.08 -18.69 26.95
N HIS A 84 34.23 -17.84 27.97
CA HIS A 84 34.92 -18.19 29.21
C HIS A 84 34.02 -18.95 30.20
N THR A 85 32.78 -18.50 30.41
CA THR A 85 31.78 -19.18 31.24
C THR A 85 31.37 -20.52 30.61
N GLY A 86 31.33 -20.59 29.28
CA GLY A 86 31.27 -21.84 28.51
C GLY A 86 32.49 -22.76 28.66
N GLY A 87 33.44 -22.46 29.56
CA GLY A 87 34.56 -23.32 29.93
C GLY A 87 35.71 -23.34 28.93
N PHE A 88 35.92 -22.27 28.15
CA PHE A 88 37.09 -22.13 27.29
C PHE A 88 38.08 -21.11 27.85
N THR A 89 39.37 -21.32 27.60
CA THR A 89 40.45 -20.44 28.05
C THR A 89 41.16 -19.82 26.87
N THR A 90 41.22 -18.49 26.84
CA THR A 90 41.88 -17.74 25.75
C THR A 90 43.32 -17.37 26.06
N GLU A 91 44.02 -16.88 25.04
CA GLU A 91 45.20 -16.02 25.18
C GLU A 91 45.16 -14.98 24.05
N GLY A 92 45.28 -13.69 24.37
CA GLY A 92 45.31 -12.61 23.36
C GLY A 92 46.72 -12.31 22.84
N THR A 93 46.87 -11.22 22.09
CA THR A 93 48.20 -10.77 21.61
C THR A 93 48.87 -9.81 22.59
N ALA A 94 50.21 -9.75 22.57
CA ALA A 94 50.98 -8.79 23.36
C ALA A 94 50.87 -7.35 22.83
N HIS A 95 50.60 -7.16 21.53
CA HIS A 95 50.45 -5.86 20.89
C HIS A 95 49.05 -5.26 21.07
N ASP A 96 48.00 -6.06 20.85
CA ASP A 96 46.60 -5.61 20.78
C ASP A 96 45.78 -5.97 22.04
N GLY A 97 46.33 -6.83 22.90
CA GLY A 97 45.76 -7.19 24.20
C GLY A 97 44.85 -8.43 24.22
N PRO A 98 44.22 -8.74 25.37
CA PRO A 98 43.48 -9.98 25.59
C PRO A 98 42.28 -10.18 24.66
N ALA A 99 41.67 -9.10 24.17
CA ALA A 99 40.51 -9.15 23.28
C ALA A 99 40.85 -9.68 21.87
N PHE A 100 42.10 -9.54 21.41
CA PHE A 100 42.56 -10.11 20.15
C PHE A 100 42.97 -11.57 20.35
N ILE A 101 41.97 -12.44 20.45
CA ILE A 101 42.15 -13.86 20.76
C ILE A 101 43.07 -14.54 19.74
N CYS A 102 44.25 -14.93 20.24
CA CYS A 102 45.30 -15.60 19.49
C CYS A 102 45.29 -17.11 19.74
N ARG A 103 44.96 -17.56 20.95
CA ARG A 103 44.75 -18.98 21.29
C ARG A 103 43.42 -19.21 21.99
N ILE A 104 42.84 -20.40 21.79
CA ILE A 104 41.70 -20.93 22.56
C ILE A 104 42.04 -22.36 23.01
N GLY A 105 41.64 -22.76 24.20
CA GLY A 105 41.63 -24.14 24.70
C GLY A 105 40.36 -24.41 25.51
N LYS A 106 40.12 -25.66 25.91
CA LYS A 106 39.00 -26.06 26.78
C LYS A 106 39.51 -26.34 28.20
N ASP A 107 38.84 -25.79 29.21
CA ASP A 107 39.19 -25.89 30.63
C ASP A 107 40.68 -25.62 30.88
N SER A 108 41.37 -26.48 31.64
CA SER A 108 42.83 -26.44 31.87
C SER A 108 43.65 -27.18 30.80
N GLY A 109 43.06 -27.49 29.65
CA GLY A 109 43.69 -28.20 28.54
C GLY A 109 44.64 -27.34 27.71
N THR A 110 45.21 -27.96 26.67
CA THR A 110 46.11 -27.27 25.72
C THR A 110 45.36 -26.18 24.94
N ARG A 111 45.89 -24.96 24.94
CA ARG A 111 45.43 -23.86 24.07
C ARG A 111 46.13 -23.93 22.69
N TYR A 112 45.38 -23.68 21.62
CA TYR A 112 45.84 -23.76 20.24
C TYR A 112 45.65 -22.44 19.48
N PRO A 113 46.54 -22.07 18.53
CA PRO A 113 47.78 -22.75 18.17
C PRO A 113 48.81 -22.78 19.30
N THR A 114 49.68 -23.78 19.34
CA THR A 114 50.70 -23.89 20.39
C THR A 114 51.77 -22.78 20.25
N PRO A 115 52.54 -22.45 21.30
CA PRO A 115 53.54 -21.38 21.26
C PRO A 115 54.64 -21.52 20.20
N GLU A 116 54.87 -22.74 19.68
CA GLU A 116 55.81 -23.03 18.60
C GLU A 116 55.23 -22.78 17.19
N LYS A 117 53.93 -22.46 17.09
CA LYS A 117 53.20 -22.22 15.84
C LYS A 117 52.79 -20.78 15.65
N GLU A 118 52.37 -20.13 16.72
CA GLU A 118 52.13 -18.68 16.80
C GLU A 118 52.66 -18.21 18.15
N ALA A 119 53.38 -17.09 18.18
CA ALA A 119 53.96 -16.51 19.39
C ALA A 119 52.96 -15.65 20.17
N CYS A 120 51.91 -15.13 19.52
CA CYS A 120 50.95 -14.16 20.06
C CYS A 120 51.58 -12.81 20.42
N VAL A 121 52.59 -12.38 19.66
CA VAL A 121 53.20 -11.06 19.83
C VAL A 121 52.44 -9.99 19.06
N LEU A 122 52.08 -10.28 17.80
CA LEU A 122 51.41 -9.38 16.87
C LEU A 122 49.99 -9.89 16.55
N THR A 123 49.19 -9.03 15.93
CA THR A 123 47.85 -9.34 15.41
C THR A 123 47.87 -10.59 14.51
N PRO A 124 46.94 -11.55 14.66
CA PRO A 124 46.92 -12.76 13.83
C PRO A 124 46.78 -12.48 12.33
N GLN A 125 47.38 -13.32 11.50
CA GLN A 125 47.32 -13.17 10.04
C GLN A 125 45.98 -13.67 9.50
N ALA A 126 45.38 -12.95 8.54
CA ALA A 126 44.09 -13.32 7.92
C ALA A 126 44.07 -14.71 7.24
N THR A 127 45.24 -15.31 7.01
CA THR A 127 45.41 -16.67 6.49
C THR A 127 45.30 -17.77 7.55
N ALA A 128 45.41 -17.44 8.85
CA ALA A 128 45.36 -18.38 9.97
C ALA A 128 45.04 -17.65 11.29
N TYR A 129 43.76 -17.49 11.61
CA TYR A 129 43.30 -16.89 12.87
C TYR A 129 42.02 -17.58 13.41
N TRP A 130 41.68 -17.32 14.67
CA TRP A 130 40.39 -17.69 15.26
C TRP A 130 39.31 -16.74 14.76
N SER A 131 38.54 -17.20 13.78
CA SER A 131 37.41 -16.46 13.22
C SER A 131 36.12 -16.73 14.01
N TYR A 132 35.31 -15.69 14.18
CA TYR A 132 34.15 -15.65 15.08
C TYR A 132 32.84 -15.58 14.30
N TRP A 133 31.90 -16.46 14.63
CA TRP A 133 30.66 -16.68 13.91
C TRP A 133 29.49 -16.77 14.88
N ILE A 134 28.31 -16.38 14.43
CA ILE A 134 27.10 -16.22 15.25
C ILE A 134 25.90 -16.80 14.48
N ALA A 135 24.88 -17.28 15.19
CA ALA A 135 23.59 -17.65 14.61
C ALA A 135 22.46 -17.61 15.66
N SER A 136 21.48 -16.74 15.43
CA SER A 136 20.32 -16.56 16.33
C SER A 136 19.24 -17.64 16.13
N PRO A 137 18.20 -17.70 16.98
CA PRO A 137 17.09 -18.64 16.80
C PRO A 137 16.49 -18.58 15.38
N GLY A 138 16.23 -19.75 14.80
CA GLY A 138 15.75 -19.94 13.42
C GLY A 138 16.83 -19.91 12.34
N GLN A 139 18.00 -19.30 12.59
CA GLN A 139 19.08 -19.22 11.60
C GLN A 139 19.77 -20.59 11.40
N LYS A 140 19.93 -20.97 10.13
CA LYS A 140 20.45 -22.28 9.67
C LYS A 140 21.86 -22.21 9.08
N ASN A 141 22.35 -21.00 8.87
CA ASN A 141 23.67 -20.70 8.36
C ASN A 141 24.46 -19.90 9.40
N TRP A 142 25.78 -19.99 9.35
CA TRP A 142 26.67 -19.18 10.19
C TRP A 142 26.92 -17.80 9.60
N THR A 143 26.70 -16.79 10.42
CA THR A 143 26.95 -15.37 10.16
C THR A 143 28.33 -15.03 10.72
N TYR A 144 29.29 -14.62 9.89
CA TYR A 144 30.57 -14.07 10.38
C TYR A 144 30.29 -12.80 11.20
N SER A 145 30.83 -12.70 12.42
CA SER A 145 30.39 -11.65 13.34
C SER A 145 30.86 -10.25 12.88
N PRO A 146 29.96 -9.27 12.70
CA PRO A 146 30.35 -7.88 12.46
C PRO A 146 30.97 -7.22 13.72
N LEU A 147 30.75 -7.81 14.90
CA LEU A 147 31.27 -7.35 16.17
C LEU A 147 32.33 -8.32 16.74
N GLY A 148 33.38 -7.77 17.34
CA GLY A 148 34.25 -8.56 18.21
C GLY A 148 33.50 -9.07 19.43
N ALA A 149 33.87 -10.24 19.94
CA ALA A 149 33.12 -10.93 21.02
C ALA A 149 32.97 -10.13 22.33
N MET A 150 33.83 -9.14 22.58
CA MET A 150 33.71 -8.19 23.70
C MET A 150 32.55 -7.19 23.55
N ALA A 151 32.02 -7.01 22.33
CA ALA A 151 30.97 -6.04 22.00
C ALA A 151 29.66 -6.72 21.54
N ARG A 152 29.69 -8.02 21.22
CA ARG A 152 28.48 -8.81 20.96
C ARG A 152 27.80 -9.16 22.28
N THR A 153 26.53 -8.78 22.45
CA THR A 153 25.64 -9.25 23.51
C THR A 153 24.83 -10.46 23.00
N PRO A 154 24.94 -11.66 23.59
CA PRO A 154 24.13 -12.80 23.18
C PRO A 154 22.67 -12.71 23.68
N GLU A 155 21.71 -13.08 22.82
CA GLU A 155 20.30 -13.24 23.17
C GLU A 155 19.94 -14.69 23.53
N PRO A 156 18.82 -14.91 24.27
CA PRO A 156 18.38 -16.26 24.61
C PRO A 156 18.10 -17.14 23.38
N GLY A 157 18.82 -18.26 23.27
CA GLY A 157 18.76 -19.20 22.15
C GLY A 157 19.79 -18.95 21.03
N ASP A 158 20.65 -17.95 21.17
CA ASP A 158 21.80 -17.77 20.27
C ASP A 158 22.79 -18.93 20.34
N VAL A 159 23.50 -19.15 19.23
CA VAL A 159 24.74 -19.93 19.20
C VAL A 159 25.88 -19.14 18.58
N ASP A 160 27.05 -19.21 19.20
CA ASP A 160 28.31 -18.63 18.74
C ASP A 160 29.29 -19.77 18.37
N ALA A 161 30.19 -19.53 17.42
CA ALA A 161 31.22 -20.47 17.00
C ALA A 161 32.57 -19.82 16.73
N TRP A 162 33.63 -20.49 17.15
CA TRP A 162 35.03 -20.15 16.88
C TRP A 162 35.70 -21.23 16.04
N VAL A 163 36.27 -20.85 14.90
CA VAL A 163 36.97 -21.78 14.00
C VAL A 163 38.30 -21.20 13.54
N PHE A 164 39.36 -22.02 13.58
CA PHE A 164 40.71 -21.60 13.24
C PHE A 164 41.05 -21.85 11.77
N GLY A 165 41.37 -20.79 11.01
CA GLY A 165 41.74 -20.94 9.60
C GLY A 165 41.94 -19.62 8.85
N GLY A 166 41.92 -19.72 7.52
CA GLY A 166 41.92 -18.56 6.63
C GLY A 166 40.50 -18.14 6.26
N THR A 167 40.08 -16.99 6.79
CA THR A 167 38.73 -16.43 6.64
C THR A 167 38.85 -15.05 5.98
N ASP A 168 38.08 -14.78 4.93
CA ASP A 168 38.07 -13.48 4.26
C ASP A 168 37.23 -12.44 5.03
N ILE A 169 37.47 -11.16 4.77
CA ILE A 169 36.84 -10.03 5.45
C ILE A 169 35.29 -10.06 5.38
N GLY A 170 34.70 -10.72 4.37
CA GLY A 170 33.25 -10.88 4.23
C GLY A 170 32.69 -12.25 4.66
N GLY A 171 33.48 -13.10 5.32
CA GLY A 171 33.02 -14.41 5.81
C GLY A 171 32.55 -15.39 4.72
N THR A 172 32.92 -15.19 3.45
CA THR A 172 32.47 -16.05 2.34
C THR A 172 33.21 -17.40 2.29
N LYS A 173 34.33 -17.49 2.99
CA LYS A 173 35.22 -18.66 3.16
C LYS A 173 35.63 -18.76 4.64
N GLY A 174 36.12 -19.93 5.04
CA GLY A 174 36.54 -20.20 6.43
C GLY A 174 35.39 -20.41 7.42
N LYS A 175 34.13 -20.41 6.95
CA LYS A 175 32.95 -20.70 7.77
C LYS A 175 32.97 -22.10 8.39
N PRO A 176 32.29 -22.33 9.54
CA PRO A 176 32.26 -23.62 10.20
C PRO A 176 31.74 -24.76 9.30
N ALA A 177 32.28 -25.96 9.51
CA ALA A 177 31.90 -27.17 8.77
C ALA A 177 30.64 -27.88 9.32
N PHE A 178 30.13 -27.41 10.46
CA PHE A 178 28.88 -27.82 11.12
C PHE A 178 27.84 -26.70 11.01
N SER A 179 26.56 -27.01 11.18
CA SER A 179 25.47 -26.02 11.21
C SER A 179 25.23 -25.45 12.62
N PRO A 180 24.49 -24.32 12.76
CA PRO A 180 24.01 -23.85 14.06
C PRO A 180 23.23 -24.92 14.83
N ASP A 181 22.35 -25.67 14.15
CA ASP A 181 21.49 -26.66 14.78
C ASP A 181 22.24 -27.89 15.32
N ASP A 182 23.41 -28.22 14.76
CA ASP A 182 24.30 -29.29 15.27
C ASP A 182 24.87 -28.96 16.67
N VAL A 183 24.99 -27.68 17.01
CA VAL A 183 25.56 -27.24 18.29
C VAL A 183 24.52 -26.80 19.33
N ARG A 184 23.27 -26.55 18.95
CA ARG A 184 22.16 -26.33 19.89
C ARG A 184 21.98 -27.56 20.80
N ALA A 185 21.51 -27.36 22.04
CA ALA A 185 21.52 -28.40 23.08
C ALA A 185 20.93 -29.74 22.62
N ALA A 186 19.69 -29.71 22.14
CA ALA A 186 18.93 -30.86 21.67
C ALA A 186 19.30 -31.37 20.26
N GLY A 187 20.31 -30.79 19.59
CA GLY A 187 20.74 -31.20 18.24
C GLY A 187 19.64 -31.06 17.18
N GLY A 188 18.85 -29.99 17.24
CA GLY A 188 17.68 -29.79 16.39
C GLY A 188 17.27 -28.31 16.28
N SER A 189 16.50 -28.03 15.22
CA SER A 189 16.16 -26.66 14.81
C SER A 189 15.30 -25.92 15.84
N THR A 190 15.81 -24.78 16.30
CA THR A 190 14.98 -23.72 16.90
C THR A 190 13.88 -23.26 15.93
N PRO A 191 12.64 -23.04 16.39
CA PRO A 191 11.64 -22.31 15.60
C PRO A 191 12.12 -20.89 15.27
N ASP A 192 11.62 -20.32 14.17
CA ASP A 192 11.80 -18.90 13.88
C ASP A 192 11.17 -18.04 15.00
N PRO A 193 11.77 -16.88 15.36
CA PRO A 193 11.17 -15.95 16.31
C PRO A 193 9.76 -15.55 15.86
N THR A 194 8.79 -15.67 16.78
CA THR A 194 7.38 -15.40 16.46
C THR A 194 7.19 -13.92 16.16
N VAL A 195 6.71 -13.60 14.95
CA VAL A 195 6.43 -12.22 14.54
C VAL A 195 5.41 -11.59 15.50
N PRO A 196 5.72 -10.46 16.16
CA PRO A 196 4.80 -9.81 17.08
C PRO A 196 3.46 -9.43 16.43
N THR A 197 2.38 -9.65 17.16
CA THR A 197 1.00 -9.33 16.74
C THR A 197 0.51 -7.97 17.26
N ALA A 198 1.19 -7.42 18.27
CA ALA A 198 1.00 -6.09 18.83
C ALA A 198 2.37 -5.38 18.92
N PRO A 199 2.40 -4.03 18.87
CA PRO A 199 3.63 -3.25 19.04
C PRO A 199 4.08 -3.22 20.52
N PRO A 200 5.27 -2.67 20.81
CA PRO A 200 5.68 -2.28 22.16
C PRO A 200 4.66 -1.34 22.85
N ASP A 201 4.56 -1.43 24.17
CA ASP A 201 3.69 -0.57 24.98
C ASP A 201 4.39 0.76 25.27
N VAL A 202 4.14 1.74 24.40
CA VAL A 202 4.72 3.09 24.44
C VAL A 202 3.62 4.15 24.56
N PRO A 203 3.90 5.34 25.12
CA PRO A 203 2.94 6.45 25.12
C PRO A 203 2.51 6.81 23.69
N ALA A 204 1.40 7.54 23.53
CA ALA A 204 1.00 8.08 22.24
C ALA A 204 1.70 9.42 21.97
N GLY A 205 2.49 9.51 20.89
CA GLY A 205 3.27 10.68 20.51
C GLY A 205 3.06 11.10 19.05
N SER A 206 3.53 12.30 18.69
CA SER A 206 3.44 12.85 17.33
C SER A 206 4.50 13.93 17.07
N VAL A 207 5.23 13.80 15.96
CA VAL A 207 6.19 14.80 15.48
C VAL A 207 5.51 16.14 15.15
N ASP A 208 6.09 17.27 15.59
CA ASP A 208 5.75 18.61 15.09
C ASP A 208 6.32 18.77 13.67
N VAL A 209 5.56 18.23 12.71
CA VAL A 209 5.82 18.34 11.27
C VAL A 209 5.89 19.81 10.81
N PRO A 210 5.06 20.74 11.29
CA PRO A 210 5.28 22.17 11.10
C PRO A 210 6.64 22.70 11.61
N ALA A 211 7.22 22.17 12.70
CA ALA A 211 8.56 22.55 13.14
C ALA A 211 9.64 21.96 12.23
N ALA A 212 9.57 20.67 11.90
CA ALA A 212 10.52 20.02 11.01
C ALA A 212 10.57 20.70 9.63
N THR A 213 9.42 21.04 9.04
CA THR A 213 9.35 21.77 7.76
C THR A 213 9.84 23.21 7.86
N ARG A 214 9.63 23.92 8.99
CA ARG A 214 10.25 25.24 9.24
C ARG A 214 11.78 25.12 9.30
N TRP A 215 12.30 24.10 10.00
CA TRP A 215 13.72 23.85 10.12
C TRP A 215 14.36 23.52 8.76
N ILE A 216 13.83 22.54 8.02
CA ILE A 216 14.27 22.19 6.66
C ILE A 216 14.27 23.42 5.75
N THR A 217 13.29 24.31 5.87
CA THR A 217 13.23 25.55 5.07
C THR A 217 14.31 26.57 5.48
N GLY A 218 14.77 26.55 6.73
CA GLY A 218 15.87 27.38 7.23
C GLY A 218 17.24 26.99 6.67
N GLU A 219 17.48 25.69 6.48
CA GLU A 219 18.72 25.14 5.88
C GLU A 219 18.87 25.43 4.37
N LEU A 220 17.86 26.04 3.73
CA LEU A 220 17.87 26.33 2.29
C LEU A 220 18.60 27.63 1.95
N THR A 221 19.84 27.50 1.47
CA THR A 221 20.56 28.61 0.82
C THR A 221 19.79 29.12 -0.39
N ASP A 222 19.61 30.45 -0.44
CA ASP A 222 18.75 31.20 -1.38
C ASP A 222 17.28 30.72 -1.46
N GLY A 223 16.82 29.91 -0.49
CA GLY A 223 15.51 29.24 -0.54
C GLY A 223 15.37 28.23 -1.70
N LYS A 224 16.48 27.62 -2.13
CA LYS A 224 16.54 26.76 -3.34
C LYS A 224 17.39 25.49 -3.21
N ARG A 225 18.41 25.45 -2.34
CA ARG A 225 19.36 24.34 -2.24
C ARG A 225 19.90 24.20 -0.82
N VAL A 226 20.34 22.99 -0.48
CA VAL A 226 21.24 22.75 0.64
C VAL A 226 22.68 22.95 0.15
N VAL A 227 23.56 23.49 0.99
CA VAL A 227 25.01 23.49 0.79
C VAL A 227 25.67 23.02 2.09
N ASP A 228 26.78 22.30 2.00
CA ASP A 228 27.55 21.90 3.17
C ASP A 228 28.35 23.10 3.74
N GLU A 229 28.76 23.05 5.01
CA GLU A 229 29.46 24.18 5.63
C GLU A 229 30.76 24.52 4.88
N GLY A 230 30.95 25.80 4.54
CA GLY A 230 32.07 26.28 3.74
C GLY A 230 31.98 26.00 2.24
N SER A 231 30.96 25.27 1.77
CA SER A 231 30.73 24.98 0.35
C SER A 231 29.89 26.06 -0.34
N THR A 232 30.17 26.32 -1.61
CA THR A 232 29.26 27.05 -2.52
C THR A 232 28.49 26.12 -3.47
N THR A 233 28.92 24.85 -3.55
CA THR A 233 28.33 23.81 -4.40
C THR A 233 27.08 23.23 -3.73
N PRO A 234 26.00 22.93 -4.47
CA PRO A 234 24.81 22.31 -3.89
C PRO A 234 25.12 20.90 -3.39
N ASN A 235 24.66 20.57 -2.17
CA ASN A 235 24.50 19.18 -1.78
C ASN A 235 23.21 18.66 -2.43
N TYR A 236 23.32 18.12 -3.65
CA TYR A 236 22.17 17.71 -4.45
C TYR A 236 21.31 16.65 -3.76
N PHE A 237 21.95 15.69 -3.07
CA PHE A 237 21.25 14.64 -2.31
C PHE A 237 20.33 15.25 -1.24
N LEU A 238 20.88 16.04 -0.30
CA LEU A 238 20.08 16.70 0.73
C LEU A 238 19.07 17.71 0.15
N THR A 239 19.38 18.27 -1.03
CA THR A 239 18.46 19.14 -1.77
C THR A 239 17.26 18.36 -2.33
N THR A 240 17.43 17.12 -2.81
CA THR A 240 16.29 16.25 -3.19
C THR A 240 15.49 15.76 -1.99
N GLU A 241 16.15 15.37 -0.90
CA GLU A 241 15.52 14.96 0.35
C GLU A 241 14.63 16.06 0.95
N ALA A 242 15.09 17.32 0.89
CA ALA A 242 14.29 18.48 1.30
C ALA A 242 12.99 18.64 0.47
N VAL A 243 12.98 18.26 -0.81
CA VAL A 243 11.74 18.25 -1.62
C VAL A 243 10.76 17.21 -1.11
N PHE A 244 11.22 15.98 -0.84
CA PHE A 244 10.34 14.90 -0.39
C PHE A 244 9.63 15.27 0.92
N ALA A 245 10.38 15.79 1.89
CA ALA A 245 9.86 16.25 3.17
C ALA A 245 8.93 17.48 3.08
N LEU A 246 9.15 18.38 2.11
CA LEU A 246 8.29 19.55 1.91
C LEU A 246 7.04 19.24 1.05
N ALA A 247 7.08 18.19 0.22
CA ALA A 247 5.98 17.74 -0.62
C ALA A 247 5.01 16.81 0.12
N SER A 248 5.50 15.96 1.03
CA SER A 248 4.67 15.09 1.89
C SER A 248 3.72 15.86 2.80
N THR A 249 4.08 17.11 3.14
CA THR A 249 3.30 17.99 4.02
C THR A 249 2.38 18.96 3.28
N ASP A 250 2.79 19.39 2.08
CA ASP A 250 1.95 20.16 1.16
C ASP A 250 2.38 19.87 -0.28
N ALA A 251 1.58 19.09 -1.02
CA ALA A 251 1.79 18.82 -2.45
C ALA A 251 1.69 20.10 -3.34
N LYS A 252 1.42 21.27 -2.76
CA LYS A 252 1.49 22.58 -3.40
C LYS A 252 2.62 23.48 -2.85
N SER A 253 3.52 22.91 -2.04
CA SER A 253 4.59 23.63 -1.33
C SER A 253 5.41 24.50 -2.27
N ARG A 254 5.40 25.81 -1.97
CA ARG A 254 6.16 26.82 -2.73
C ARG A 254 7.67 26.69 -2.53
N ALA A 255 8.12 26.04 -1.46
CA ALA A 255 9.53 25.76 -1.21
C ALA A 255 9.97 24.52 -2.03
N ALA A 256 9.24 23.40 -1.93
CA ALA A 256 9.49 22.20 -2.72
C ALA A 256 9.59 22.51 -4.23
N ARG A 257 8.64 23.31 -4.75
CA ARG A 257 8.68 23.74 -6.15
C ARG A 257 9.90 24.60 -6.50
N ARG A 258 10.32 25.56 -5.67
CA ARG A 258 11.51 26.39 -5.94
C ARG A 258 12.80 25.57 -5.99
N ILE A 259 12.89 24.53 -5.17
CA ILE A 259 14.00 23.58 -5.19
C ILE A 259 13.96 22.76 -6.49
N ALA A 260 12.80 22.21 -6.85
CA ALA A 260 12.63 21.48 -8.11
C ALA A 260 12.82 22.37 -9.36
N ASP A 261 12.47 23.67 -9.30
CA ASP A 261 12.73 24.67 -10.34
C ASP A 261 14.23 24.91 -10.53
N PHE A 262 15.00 24.87 -9.44
CA PHE A 262 16.46 24.99 -9.45
C PHE A 262 17.14 23.72 -9.97
N LEU A 263 16.75 22.55 -9.44
CA LEU A 263 17.24 21.25 -9.89
C LEU A 263 16.93 21.00 -11.38
N ALA A 264 15.75 21.39 -11.85
CA ALA A 264 15.33 21.24 -13.25
C ALA A 264 15.99 22.23 -14.24
N THR A 265 17.04 22.96 -13.84
CA THR A 265 17.88 23.68 -14.80
C THR A 265 18.95 22.73 -15.35
N PRO A 266 19.27 22.75 -16.67
CA PRO A 266 20.17 21.77 -17.28
C PRO A 266 21.51 21.65 -16.55
N ALA A 267 22.14 22.78 -16.20
CA ALA A 267 23.42 22.80 -15.49
C ALA A 267 23.39 22.21 -14.07
N GLN A 268 22.22 21.92 -13.48
CA GLN A 268 22.09 21.28 -12.17
C GLN A 268 21.69 19.79 -12.32
N THR A 269 20.81 19.46 -13.28
CA THR A 269 20.58 18.06 -13.67
C THR A 269 21.86 17.41 -14.22
N ASP A 270 22.58 18.08 -15.13
CA ASP A 270 23.85 17.59 -15.69
C ASP A 270 24.88 17.35 -14.58
N ALA A 271 25.03 18.30 -13.65
CA ALA A 271 26.04 18.24 -12.60
C ALA A 271 25.75 17.18 -11.51
N TYR A 272 24.49 16.77 -11.33
CA TYR A 272 24.12 15.73 -10.37
C TYR A 272 23.97 14.35 -11.02
N ALA A 273 23.22 14.26 -12.12
CA ALA A 273 22.85 13.00 -12.76
C ALA A 273 23.70 12.63 -13.97
N TYR A 274 24.46 13.56 -14.58
CA TYR A 274 25.30 13.25 -15.76
C TYR A 274 26.75 13.74 -15.58
N PRO A 275 27.47 13.31 -14.51
CA PRO A 275 28.82 13.79 -14.21
C PRO A 275 29.86 13.41 -15.29
N ALA A 276 29.57 12.43 -16.14
CA ALA A 276 30.35 12.09 -17.34
C ALA A 276 30.14 13.07 -18.53
N GLY A 277 29.28 14.08 -18.37
CA GLY A 277 28.80 14.99 -19.41
C GLY A 277 27.39 14.63 -19.91
N LYS A 278 26.67 15.63 -20.42
CA LYS A 278 25.24 15.57 -20.78
C LYS A 278 24.79 14.44 -21.74
N ASP A 279 25.72 13.88 -22.53
CA ASP A 279 25.43 12.79 -23.48
C ASP A 279 25.96 11.43 -22.96
N GLY A 280 26.38 11.39 -21.69
CA GLY A 280 26.97 10.24 -21.03
C GLY A 280 25.93 9.34 -20.34
N ILE A 281 26.45 8.30 -19.70
CA ILE A 281 25.66 7.40 -18.84
C ILE A 281 25.29 8.18 -17.56
N PRO A 282 24.03 8.13 -17.12
CA PRO A 282 23.64 8.81 -15.89
C PRO A 282 24.16 8.08 -14.64
N ASP A 283 24.34 8.85 -13.56
CA ASP A 283 24.19 8.31 -12.22
C ASP A 283 22.70 7.98 -12.00
N ALA A 284 22.38 6.69 -11.93
CA ALA A 284 21.00 6.23 -11.84
C ALA A 284 20.35 6.56 -10.48
N THR A 285 21.13 6.75 -9.42
CA THR A 285 20.65 7.17 -8.09
C THR A 285 20.16 8.61 -8.13
N ALA A 286 20.96 9.49 -8.75
CA ALA A 286 20.61 10.88 -8.98
C ALA A 286 19.44 11.02 -9.96
N ALA A 287 19.45 10.28 -11.08
CA ALA A 287 18.35 10.29 -12.05
C ALA A 287 17.02 9.83 -11.41
N ALA A 288 17.03 8.78 -10.59
CA ALA A 288 15.84 8.33 -9.84
C ALA A 288 15.35 9.39 -8.84
N ARG A 289 16.26 9.97 -8.03
CA ARG A 289 15.89 11.02 -7.05
C ARG A 289 15.36 12.28 -7.76
N LEU A 290 15.91 12.70 -8.90
CA LEU A 290 15.39 13.81 -9.71
C LEU A 290 14.02 13.49 -10.35
N ALA A 291 13.79 12.26 -10.81
CA ALA A 291 12.49 11.85 -11.34
C ALA A 291 11.40 11.83 -10.26
N LEU A 292 11.72 11.39 -9.04
CA LEU A 292 10.83 11.48 -7.88
C LEU A 292 10.54 12.94 -7.49
N VAL A 293 11.55 13.82 -7.52
CA VAL A 293 11.38 15.27 -7.33
C VAL A 293 10.44 15.88 -8.37
N ALA A 294 10.49 15.41 -9.61
CA ALA A 294 9.60 15.87 -10.68
C ALA A 294 8.14 15.54 -10.36
N GLU A 295 7.84 14.26 -10.11
CA GLU A 295 6.49 13.78 -9.78
C GLU A 295 5.94 14.43 -8.51
N ALA A 296 6.75 14.51 -7.45
CA ALA A 296 6.39 15.13 -6.16
C ALA A 296 6.09 16.64 -6.24
N THR A 297 6.47 17.33 -7.34
CA THR A 297 6.25 18.78 -7.50
C THR A 297 5.36 19.17 -8.68
N GLY A 298 5.07 18.25 -9.59
CA GLY A 298 4.23 18.46 -10.78
C GLY A 298 5.02 18.89 -12.02
N ARG A 299 6.26 18.41 -12.13
CA ARG A 299 7.14 18.56 -13.29
C ARG A 299 7.23 17.23 -14.03
N ASP A 300 7.49 17.26 -15.33
CA ASP A 300 7.61 16.03 -16.12
C ASP A 300 9.01 15.40 -15.94
N PRO A 301 9.14 14.18 -15.38
CA PRO A 301 10.42 13.47 -15.31
C PRO A 301 11.00 13.10 -16.69
N ARG A 302 10.19 13.16 -17.76
CA ARG A 302 10.65 12.94 -19.14
C ARG A 302 11.27 14.18 -19.82
N ALA A 303 11.26 15.33 -19.15
CA ALA A 303 11.83 16.58 -19.66
C ALA A 303 12.60 17.37 -18.58
N PHE A 304 12.99 16.71 -17.49
CA PHE A 304 13.55 17.37 -16.31
C PHE A 304 15.01 17.77 -16.56
N GLY A 305 15.33 19.06 -16.50
CA GLY A 305 16.63 19.57 -16.94
C GLY A 305 16.90 19.45 -18.45
N GLY A 306 15.92 19.02 -19.25
CA GLY A 306 16.10 18.67 -20.66
C GLY A 306 16.34 17.17 -20.94
N HIS A 307 16.30 16.32 -19.91
CA HIS A 307 16.54 14.87 -20.02
C HIS A 307 15.28 14.03 -19.81
N ASP A 308 15.26 12.83 -20.39
CA ASP A 308 14.24 11.81 -20.12
C ASP A 308 14.74 10.81 -19.07
N LEU A 309 14.67 11.21 -17.80
CA LEU A 309 15.19 10.44 -16.66
C LEU A 309 14.60 9.03 -16.59
N LEU A 310 13.34 8.85 -17.01
CA LEU A 310 12.69 7.54 -17.04
C LEU A 310 13.13 6.70 -18.24
N GLY A 311 13.32 7.32 -19.41
CA GLY A 311 13.90 6.67 -20.60
C GLY A 311 15.34 6.21 -20.36
N ASP A 312 16.14 7.01 -19.66
CA ASP A 312 17.51 6.66 -19.31
C ASP A 312 17.59 5.54 -18.27
N LEU A 313 16.76 5.58 -17.22
CA LEU A 313 16.66 4.47 -16.25
C LEU A 313 16.27 3.14 -16.94
N LEU A 314 15.38 3.16 -17.94
CA LEU A 314 15.07 1.97 -18.75
C LEU A 314 16.26 1.53 -19.64
N THR A 315 17.00 2.48 -20.20
CA THR A 315 18.08 2.24 -21.16
C THR A 315 19.31 1.61 -20.49
N TYR A 316 19.62 2.04 -19.26
CA TYR A 316 20.82 1.64 -18.53
C TYR A 316 20.55 0.58 -17.44
N VAL A 317 19.70 -0.40 -17.73
CA VAL A 317 19.59 -1.62 -16.90
C VAL A 317 20.62 -2.67 -17.32
N CYS A 318 21.33 -3.23 -16.35
CA CYS A 318 22.37 -4.23 -16.56
C CYS A 318 21.80 -5.53 -17.18
N PRO A 319 22.26 -5.96 -18.37
CA PRO A 319 21.62 -7.06 -19.12
C PRO A 319 22.10 -8.46 -18.71
N ARG A 320 23.23 -8.54 -17.99
CA ARG A 320 23.95 -9.77 -17.62
C ARG A 320 24.70 -9.58 -16.29
N ASP A 321 25.16 -10.67 -15.69
CA ASP A 321 25.97 -10.64 -14.46
C ASP A 321 27.45 -10.38 -14.77
N ILE A 322 28.20 -9.84 -13.80
CA ILE A 322 29.64 -9.64 -13.98
C ILE A 322 30.39 -10.98 -14.05
N GLY A 323 31.06 -11.23 -15.16
CA GLY A 323 31.73 -12.49 -15.50
C GLY A 323 31.06 -13.26 -16.65
N ASP A 324 29.79 -13.00 -16.94
CA ASP A 324 29.08 -13.60 -18.08
C ASP A 324 29.45 -12.89 -19.40
N GLY A 325 30.69 -13.09 -19.84
CA GLY A 325 31.27 -12.43 -21.01
C GLY A 325 31.90 -11.08 -20.66
N GLU A 326 31.85 -10.12 -21.59
CA GLU A 326 32.50 -8.82 -21.41
C GLU A 326 31.90 -8.03 -20.24
N THR A 327 32.75 -7.51 -19.36
CA THR A 327 32.37 -6.63 -18.25
C THR A 327 31.76 -5.34 -18.79
N ILE A 328 30.55 -5.03 -18.35
CA ILE A 328 29.92 -3.72 -18.56
C ILE A 328 30.25 -2.87 -17.34
N ASP A 329 30.97 -1.77 -17.55
CA ASP A 329 31.32 -0.83 -16.48
C ASP A 329 30.06 -0.32 -15.74
N GLY A 330 30.13 -0.16 -14.41
CA GLY A 330 28.97 0.20 -13.58
C GLY A 330 27.88 -0.86 -13.45
N CYS A 331 28.10 -2.10 -13.89
CA CYS A 331 27.17 -3.23 -13.71
C CYS A 331 27.76 -4.36 -12.84
N LEU A 332 26.95 -4.86 -11.91
CA LEU A 332 27.31 -5.98 -11.02
C LEU A 332 26.48 -7.25 -11.34
N THR A 333 25.17 -7.10 -11.43
CA THR A 333 24.19 -8.18 -11.61
C THR A 333 23.15 -7.79 -12.66
N LYS A 334 22.58 -8.77 -13.34
CA LYS A 334 21.46 -8.57 -14.25
C LYS A 334 20.25 -7.97 -13.52
N GLY A 335 19.71 -6.88 -14.06
CA GLY A 335 18.60 -6.15 -13.46
C GLY A 335 19.01 -5.02 -12.52
N ASP A 336 20.29 -4.90 -12.13
CA ASP A 336 20.76 -3.67 -11.49
C ASP A 336 20.55 -2.48 -12.45
N PHE A 337 20.08 -1.33 -11.94
CA PHE A 337 20.26 -0.07 -12.64
C PHE A 337 21.74 0.29 -12.60
N ARG A 338 22.34 0.61 -13.74
CA ARG A 338 23.77 0.87 -13.85
C ARG A 338 24.18 2.02 -12.94
N THR A 339 25.32 1.89 -12.25
CA THR A 339 25.91 2.84 -11.28
C THR A 339 25.23 2.98 -9.91
N THR A 340 24.05 2.40 -9.63
CA THR A 340 23.36 2.64 -8.33
C THR A 340 24.17 2.23 -7.10
N GLY A 341 24.80 1.05 -7.13
CA GLY A 341 25.65 0.50 -6.07
C GLY A 341 24.91 0.03 -4.80
N GLN A 342 23.84 0.73 -4.42
CA GLN A 342 23.04 0.53 -3.21
C GLN A 342 21.61 0.06 -3.53
N SER A 343 20.99 -0.60 -2.55
CA SER A 343 19.62 -1.12 -2.68
C SER A 343 18.54 -0.04 -2.53
N ASP A 344 18.80 1.04 -1.79
CA ASP A 344 17.91 2.21 -1.71
C ASP A 344 17.72 2.83 -3.10
N ALA A 345 18.81 3.03 -3.82
CA ALA A 345 18.83 3.57 -5.17
C ALA A 345 18.12 2.66 -6.18
N GLN A 346 18.34 1.33 -6.09
CA GLN A 346 17.61 0.34 -6.89
C GLN A 346 16.09 0.40 -6.63
N ALA A 347 15.68 0.57 -5.37
CA ALA A 347 14.27 0.71 -5.00
C ALA A 347 13.66 2.05 -5.45
N MET A 348 14.37 3.16 -5.26
CA MET A 348 13.94 4.48 -5.74
C MET A 348 13.79 4.54 -7.26
N ALA A 349 14.66 3.88 -8.02
CA ALA A 349 14.52 3.76 -9.47
C ALA A 349 13.28 2.96 -9.89
N VAL A 350 12.94 1.88 -9.18
CA VAL A 350 11.67 1.15 -9.39
C VAL A 350 10.45 2.03 -9.06
N ILE A 351 10.49 2.79 -7.96
CA ILE A 351 9.40 3.70 -7.57
C ILE A 351 9.26 4.86 -8.57
N ALA A 352 10.37 5.45 -9.04
CA ALA A 352 10.38 6.53 -10.02
C ALA A 352 9.70 6.13 -11.33
N LEU A 353 10.01 4.93 -11.85
CA LEU A 353 9.35 4.36 -13.02
C LEU A 353 7.86 4.14 -12.75
N LEU A 354 7.49 3.49 -11.65
CA LEU A 354 6.10 3.19 -11.29
C LEU A 354 5.23 4.45 -11.12
N ASN A 355 5.78 5.52 -10.53
CA ASN A 355 5.08 6.79 -10.34
C ASN A 355 5.00 7.61 -11.63
N GLY A 356 6.04 7.57 -12.48
CA GLY A 356 6.01 8.11 -13.84
C GLY A 356 5.15 7.34 -14.85
N GLY A 357 4.34 6.35 -14.40
CA GLY A 357 3.46 5.56 -15.25
C GLY A 357 4.16 4.50 -16.12
N VAL A 358 5.41 4.16 -15.80
CA VAL A 358 6.26 3.26 -16.57
C VAL A 358 6.36 1.89 -15.88
N THR A 359 6.05 0.82 -16.61
CA THR A 359 6.29 -0.55 -16.15
C THR A 359 7.80 -0.79 -15.99
N PRO A 360 8.31 -1.07 -14.78
CA PRO A 360 9.73 -1.33 -14.60
C PRO A 360 10.17 -2.63 -15.28
N PRO A 361 11.43 -2.74 -15.73
CA PRO A 361 11.94 -3.98 -16.29
C PRO A 361 11.87 -5.10 -15.23
N ALA A 362 11.24 -6.23 -15.58
CA ALA A 362 10.99 -7.32 -14.61
C ALA A 362 12.28 -7.85 -13.95
N GLY A 363 13.43 -7.76 -14.63
CA GLY A 363 14.74 -8.04 -14.04
C GLY A 363 15.07 -7.13 -12.85
N ALA A 364 14.76 -5.84 -12.91
CA ALA A 364 15.03 -4.87 -11.85
C ALA A 364 14.10 -5.01 -10.63
N VAL A 365 12.86 -5.47 -10.83
CA VAL A 365 11.94 -5.79 -9.71
C VAL A 365 12.31 -7.13 -9.07
N ASN A 366 12.60 -8.15 -9.88
CA ASN A 366 13.14 -9.42 -9.37
C ASN A 366 14.46 -9.21 -8.62
N ARG A 367 15.29 -8.26 -9.08
CA ARG A 367 16.55 -7.91 -8.43
C ARG A 367 16.36 -7.47 -6.98
N LEU A 368 15.34 -6.66 -6.69
CA LEU A 368 14.96 -6.30 -5.31
C LEU A 368 14.67 -7.56 -4.47
N THR A 369 13.86 -8.50 -4.98
CA THR A 369 13.58 -9.76 -4.23
C THR A 369 14.83 -10.62 -4.01
N GLY A 370 15.85 -10.49 -4.86
CA GLY A 370 17.17 -11.12 -4.71
C GLY A 370 18.11 -10.45 -3.70
N LEU A 371 17.65 -9.42 -2.98
CA LEU A 371 18.35 -8.77 -1.87
C LEU A 371 17.73 -9.11 -0.50
N GLN A 372 16.74 -10.02 -0.46
CA GLN A 372 16.09 -10.44 0.79
C GLN A 372 16.97 -11.44 1.54
N CYS A 373 17.31 -11.13 2.79
CA CYS A 373 18.08 -12.00 3.67
C CYS A 373 17.18 -13.10 4.29
N GLU A 374 17.78 -14.11 4.92
CA GLU A 374 17.03 -15.28 5.44
C GLU A 374 16.04 -14.91 6.56
N ASP A 375 16.34 -13.86 7.33
CA ASP A 375 15.51 -13.28 8.39
C ASP A 375 14.20 -12.61 7.91
N GLY A 376 14.10 -12.32 6.61
CA GLY A 376 13.01 -11.63 5.93
C GLY A 376 13.25 -10.15 5.61
N GLY A 377 14.30 -9.54 6.13
CA GLY A 377 14.71 -8.17 5.83
C GLY A 377 15.43 -8.05 4.49
N PHE A 378 15.85 -6.84 4.13
CA PHE A 378 16.65 -6.56 2.94
C PHE A 378 17.96 -5.85 3.33
N THR A 379 19.02 -6.14 2.60
CA THR A 379 20.33 -5.51 2.77
C THR A 379 20.44 -4.16 2.05
N SER A 380 21.28 -3.25 2.55
CA SER A 380 21.55 -1.90 2.00
C SER A 380 22.44 -1.90 0.76
N ILE A 381 23.29 -2.90 0.61
CA ILE A 381 24.27 -3.02 -0.48
C ILE A 381 23.75 -3.93 -1.61
N LEU A 382 24.17 -3.70 -2.85
CA LEU A 382 23.84 -4.62 -3.95
C LEU A 382 24.70 -5.89 -3.89
N ILE A 383 24.12 -6.99 -3.42
CA ILE A 383 24.83 -8.27 -3.25
C ILE A 383 24.58 -9.22 -4.42
N ARG A 384 25.56 -10.05 -4.79
CA ARG A 384 25.35 -11.15 -5.75
C ARG A 384 24.70 -12.35 -5.05
N SER A 385 24.13 -13.28 -5.81
CA SER A 385 23.58 -14.53 -5.27
C SER A 385 24.63 -15.29 -4.45
N GLY A 386 24.28 -15.66 -3.21
CA GLY A 386 25.22 -16.28 -2.24
C GLY A 386 26.26 -15.32 -1.64
N GLY A 387 26.13 -14.00 -1.86
CA GLY A 387 26.89 -12.99 -1.14
C GLY A 387 26.43 -12.79 0.30
N TRP A 388 27.24 -12.09 1.08
CA TRP A 388 26.90 -11.66 2.44
C TRP A 388 25.59 -10.86 2.47
N CYS A 389 24.68 -11.14 3.39
CA CYS A 389 23.39 -10.45 3.52
C CYS A 389 23.13 -10.10 4.99
N ASP A 390 23.46 -8.87 5.37
CA ASP A 390 23.03 -8.25 6.63
C ASP A 390 21.93 -7.24 6.33
N SER A 391 20.89 -7.21 7.15
CA SER A 391 19.61 -6.56 6.88
C SER A 391 19.41 -5.32 7.76
N ASP A 392 18.80 -4.27 7.20
CA ASP A 392 18.52 -3.05 7.94
C ASP A 392 17.08 -2.52 7.70
N ALA A 393 16.60 -1.70 8.63
CA ALA A 393 15.23 -1.20 8.61
C ALA A 393 14.95 -0.13 7.54
N ASN A 394 15.96 0.65 7.11
CA ASN A 394 15.81 1.64 6.03
C ASN A 394 15.56 0.94 4.70
N SER A 395 16.49 0.05 4.34
CA SER A 395 16.47 -0.76 3.12
C SER A 395 15.23 -1.66 3.11
N THR A 396 14.92 -2.31 4.23
CA THR A 396 13.71 -3.15 4.32
C THR A 396 12.43 -2.35 4.12
N GLY A 397 12.31 -1.17 4.74
CA GLY A 397 11.13 -0.32 4.58
C GLY A 397 10.94 0.16 3.14
N LEU A 398 11.99 0.75 2.55
CA LEU A 398 11.95 1.31 1.20
C LEU A 398 11.76 0.24 0.11
N ILE A 399 12.37 -0.93 0.25
CA ILE A 399 12.20 -2.04 -0.70
C ILE A 399 10.81 -2.67 -0.55
N ALA A 400 10.26 -2.77 0.66
CA ALA A 400 8.89 -3.24 0.87
C ALA A 400 7.84 -2.29 0.25
N LEU A 401 8.07 -0.96 0.32
CA LEU A 401 7.27 0.04 -0.41
C LEU A 401 7.35 -0.16 -1.93
N ALA A 402 8.57 -0.31 -2.48
CA ALA A 402 8.78 -0.52 -3.92
C ALA A 402 8.11 -1.81 -4.43
N LEU A 403 8.27 -2.93 -3.73
CA LEU A 403 7.67 -4.22 -4.08
C LEU A 403 6.14 -4.22 -3.89
N GLY A 404 5.64 -3.57 -2.84
CA GLY A 404 4.20 -3.38 -2.63
C GLY A 404 3.55 -2.56 -3.75
N ARG A 405 4.24 -1.52 -4.24
CA ARG A 405 3.78 -0.67 -5.35
C ARG A 405 3.89 -1.33 -6.72
N ALA A 406 4.82 -2.28 -6.90
CA ALA A 406 4.93 -3.10 -8.10
C ALA A 406 3.84 -4.19 -8.16
N GLY A 407 3.51 -4.78 -7.00
CA GLY A 407 2.53 -5.86 -6.87
C GLY A 407 3.03 -7.24 -7.29
N GLY A 408 2.35 -8.30 -6.86
CA GLY A 408 2.70 -9.69 -7.21
C GLY A 408 3.90 -10.28 -6.45
N HIS A 409 4.51 -9.52 -5.54
CA HIS A 409 5.65 -9.92 -4.71
C HIS A 409 5.26 -10.14 -3.24
N ASP A 410 3.99 -10.47 -2.97
CA ASP A 410 3.38 -10.50 -1.64
C ASP A 410 4.19 -11.29 -0.61
N ALA A 411 4.73 -12.46 -0.98
CA ALA A 411 5.52 -13.29 -0.07
C ALA A 411 6.80 -12.60 0.43
N ALA A 412 7.46 -11.78 -0.41
CA ALA A 412 8.63 -11.00 -0.01
C ALA A 412 8.23 -9.82 0.88
N VAL A 413 7.09 -9.17 0.58
CA VAL A 413 6.54 -8.08 1.39
C VAL A 413 6.08 -8.56 2.77
N GLN A 414 5.45 -9.73 2.88
CA GLN A 414 5.06 -10.30 4.19
C GLN A 414 6.29 -10.66 5.03
N LYS A 415 7.36 -11.19 4.43
CA LYS A 415 8.65 -11.40 5.11
C LYS A 415 9.24 -10.09 5.63
N ALA A 416 9.23 -9.02 4.83
CA ALA A 416 9.74 -7.71 5.22
C ALA A 416 8.95 -7.08 6.38
N ARG A 417 7.62 -7.17 6.34
CA ARG A 417 6.76 -6.81 7.49
C ARG A 417 7.11 -7.63 8.73
N GLY A 418 7.33 -8.93 8.57
CA GLY A 418 7.74 -9.84 9.64
C GLY A 418 9.09 -9.47 10.24
N TYR A 419 10.07 -9.09 9.43
CA TYR A 419 11.35 -8.57 9.89
C TYR A 419 11.17 -7.26 10.67
N LEU A 420 10.52 -6.25 10.09
CA LEU A 420 10.36 -4.94 10.74
C LEU A 420 9.65 -5.06 12.10
N LYS A 421 8.67 -5.96 12.23
CA LYS A 421 8.02 -6.21 13.53
C LYS A 421 8.90 -6.93 14.55
N LYS A 422 9.83 -7.79 14.12
CA LYS A 422 10.80 -8.45 15.01
C LYS A 422 11.93 -7.51 15.44
N SER A 423 12.32 -6.57 14.59
CA SER A 423 13.43 -5.62 14.83
C SER A 423 13.02 -4.29 15.45
N GLN A 424 11.75 -4.13 15.85
CA GLN A 424 11.32 -2.95 16.61
C GLN A 424 11.77 -3.10 18.07
N LEU A 425 12.55 -2.13 18.56
CA LEU A 425 13.04 -2.08 19.93
C LEU A 425 11.88 -1.85 20.91
N ALA A 426 12.07 -2.20 22.19
CA ALA A 426 11.07 -1.96 23.24
C ALA A 426 10.70 -0.48 23.43
N SER A 427 11.57 0.44 22.99
CA SER A 427 11.32 1.89 22.92
C SER A 427 10.38 2.32 21.79
N GLY A 428 10.02 1.41 20.87
CA GLY A 428 9.28 1.70 19.64
C GLY A 428 10.18 2.07 18.45
N ALA A 429 11.48 2.30 18.66
CA ALA A 429 12.42 2.67 17.61
C ALA A 429 12.90 1.48 16.75
N TRP A 430 13.60 1.79 15.65
CA TRP A 430 14.45 0.85 14.92
C TRP A 430 15.90 1.35 14.89
N PRO A 431 16.90 0.47 15.05
CA PRO A 431 18.32 0.84 14.97
C PRO A 431 18.78 1.11 13.52
N SER A 432 19.95 1.73 13.35
CA SER A 432 20.62 1.89 12.05
C SER A 432 21.30 0.62 11.54
N ALA A 433 21.67 -0.31 12.43
CA ALA A 433 22.19 -1.63 12.10
C ALA A 433 21.59 -2.73 12.99
N SER A 434 21.56 -3.97 12.50
CA SER A 434 20.95 -5.15 13.13
C SER A 434 21.47 -5.48 14.55
N TYR A 435 22.67 -5.02 14.89
CA TYR A 435 23.35 -5.27 16.17
C TYR A 435 23.31 -4.08 17.16
N MET A 436 22.64 -2.97 16.84
CA MET A 436 22.57 -1.79 17.71
C MET A 436 21.32 -1.80 18.60
N THR A 437 21.49 -1.42 19.87
CA THR A 437 20.43 -1.40 20.89
C THR A 437 19.72 -0.05 21.05
N THR A 438 20.17 0.98 20.32
CA THR A 438 19.64 2.34 20.32
C THR A 438 18.88 2.64 19.03
N GLY A 439 17.96 3.61 19.08
CA GLY A 439 17.15 4.03 17.95
C GLY A 439 17.87 4.94 16.96
N SER A 440 17.62 4.76 15.67
CA SER A 440 17.98 5.72 14.63
C SER A 440 16.72 6.43 14.10
N PRO A 441 16.66 7.77 14.07
CA PRO A 441 15.49 8.47 13.54
C PRO A 441 15.21 8.18 12.06
N ALA A 442 16.24 7.98 11.24
CA ALA A 442 16.08 7.63 9.83
C ALA A 442 15.45 6.22 9.67
N SER A 443 16.02 5.21 10.34
CA SER A 443 15.49 3.84 10.33
C SER A 443 14.05 3.77 10.83
N THR A 444 13.78 4.45 11.96
CA THR A 444 12.46 4.48 12.58
C THR A 444 11.43 5.11 11.64
N ALA A 445 11.81 6.16 10.90
CA ALA A 445 10.94 6.79 9.93
C ALA A 445 10.67 5.92 8.68
N TRP A 446 11.68 5.28 8.09
CA TRP A 446 11.48 4.40 6.93
C TRP A 446 10.68 3.14 7.27
N ALA A 447 10.93 2.54 8.44
CA ALA A 447 10.12 1.45 8.97
C ALA A 447 8.66 1.89 9.20
N ALA A 448 8.43 3.07 9.80
CA ALA A 448 7.09 3.60 10.05
C ALA A 448 6.33 3.94 8.76
N GLN A 449 6.98 4.50 7.73
CA GLN A 449 6.38 4.71 6.40
C GLN A 449 5.89 3.37 5.82
N ALA A 450 6.78 2.38 5.76
CA ALA A 450 6.48 1.08 5.18
C ALA A 450 5.40 0.31 5.94
N LEU A 451 5.51 0.22 7.28
CA LEU A 451 4.52 -0.46 8.11
C LEU A 451 3.14 0.20 8.02
N ARG A 452 3.06 1.55 7.98
CA ARG A 452 1.78 2.24 7.81
C ARG A 452 1.15 1.94 6.44
N ALA A 453 1.91 2.06 5.36
CA ALA A 453 1.45 1.76 4.00
C ALA A 453 1.01 0.30 3.82
N LEU A 454 1.63 -0.63 4.57
CA LEU A 454 1.34 -2.07 4.55
C LEU A 454 0.30 -2.52 5.60
N GLY A 455 -0.39 -1.58 6.27
CA GLY A 455 -1.52 -1.84 7.16
C GLY A 455 -1.18 -2.14 8.63
N ASP A 456 0.08 -2.01 9.03
CA ASP A 456 0.57 -2.19 10.40
C ASP A 456 0.69 -0.87 11.17
N ALA A 457 -0.34 -0.02 11.05
CA ALA A 457 -0.33 1.35 11.56
C ALA A 457 0.06 1.46 13.05
N ALA A 458 -0.31 0.49 13.90
CA ALA A 458 0.04 0.49 15.32
C ALA A 458 1.56 0.37 15.58
N PHE A 459 2.30 -0.40 14.78
CA PHE A 459 3.76 -0.50 14.86
C PHE A 459 4.42 0.80 14.36
N ALA A 460 3.87 1.40 13.30
CA ALA A 460 4.31 2.69 12.80
C ALA A 460 4.00 3.86 13.76
N ASP A 461 2.88 3.82 14.48
CA ASP A 461 2.52 4.82 15.49
C ASP A 461 3.41 4.71 16.75
N ALA A 462 3.86 3.50 17.12
CA ALA A 462 4.88 3.33 18.18
C ALA A 462 6.23 3.97 17.80
N GLY A 463 6.70 3.79 16.56
CA GLY A 463 7.91 4.48 16.07
C GLY A 463 7.76 6.00 15.96
N VAL A 464 6.59 6.47 15.52
CA VAL A 464 6.28 7.93 15.51
C VAL A 464 6.20 8.50 16.93
N SER A 465 5.90 7.68 17.93
CA SER A 465 5.93 8.10 19.33
C SER A 465 7.37 8.35 19.82
N TRP A 466 8.27 7.37 19.67
CA TRP A 466 9.70 7.56 20.00
C TRP A 466 10.31 8.75 19.25
N LEU A 467 9.98 8.91 17.96
CA LEU A 467 10.40 10.09 17.20
C LEU A 467 9.92 11.39 17.83
N SER A 468 8.70 11.47 18.37
CA SER A 468 8.23 12.71 19.00
C SER A 468 8.96 13.09 20.30
N GLU A 469 9.58 12.12 20.98
CA GLU A 469 10.43 12.36 22.16
C GLU A 469 11.84 12.83 21.76
N HIS A 470 12.30 12.50 20.54
CA HIS A 470 13.63 12.81 20.00
C HIS A 470 13.66 14.01 19.04
N GLN A 471 12.58 14.79 18.96
CA GLN A 471 12.56 16.03 18.17
C GLN A 471 13.18 17.19 18.95
N PHE A 472 14.24 17.80 18.42
CA PHE A 472 14.88 18.94 19.07
C PHE A 472 13.96 20.18 19.06
N PRO A 473 14.12 21.14 20.01
CA PRO A 473 13.31 22.37 20.06
C PRO A 473 13.35 23.25 18.79
N GLY A 474 14.35 23.06 17.91
CA GLY A 474 14.41 23.69 16.59
C GLY A 474 13.52 23.05 15.53
N GLY A 475 13.10 21.80 15.73
CA GLY A 475 12.25 21.00 14.82
C GLY A 475 12.96 19.86 14.09
N GLY A 476 14.30 19.83 14.07
CA GLY A 476 15.09 18.76 13.45
C GLY A 476 15.41 17.57 14.37
N PHE A 477 16.16 16.62 13.82
CA PHE A 477 16.48 15.31 14.41
C PHE A 477 17.97 14.95 14.27
N GLY A 478 18.48 14.15 15.21
CA GLY A 478 19.84 13.60 15.17
C GLY A 478 20.01 12.49 14.12
N PHE A 479 21.24 12.05 13.87
CA PHE A 479 21.53 10.86 13.05
C PHE A 479 21.31 9.57 13.85
N GLU A 480 21.67 9.56 15.14
CA GLU A 480 21.31 8.52 16.14
C GLU A 480 20.66 9.12 17.41
N GLU A 481 20.19 8.27 18.32
CA GLU A 481 19.52 8.60 19.60
C GLU A 481 20.26 9.63 20.47
N ASP A 482 21.58 9.48 20.65
CA ASP A 482 22.41 10.34 21.53
C ASP A 482 22.89 11.66 20.90
N ASP A 483 22.53 11.96 19.63
CA ASP A 483 22.97 13.18 18.96
C ASP A 483 22.36 14.45 19.61
N THR A 484 23.07 15.58 19.48
CA THR A 484 22.63 16.88 20.00
C THR A 484 22.41 17.95 18.92
N GLU A 485 22.57 17.58 17.64
CA GLU A 485 22.51 18.47 16.49
C GLU A 485 21.50 18.00 15.45
N SER A 486 20.74 18.94 14.86
CA SER A 486 19.79 18.63 13.79
C SER A 486 20.50 18.30 12.48
N ARG A 487 20.14 17.18 11.85
CA ARG A 487 20.71 16.70 10.57
C ARG A 487 19.59 16.50 9.54
N LEU A 488 19.80 17.01 8.33
CA LEU A 488 18.81 16.95 7.25
C LEU A 488 18.46 15.51 6.86
N PHE A 489 19.47 14.64 6.71
CA PHE A 489 19.33 13.22 6.35
C PHE A 489 18.31 12.46 7.19
N ALA A 490 18.27 12.72 8.51
CA ALA A 490 17.31 12.09 9.41
C ALA A 490 15.98 12.86 9.46
N THR A 491 16.04 14.19 9.45
CA THR A 491 14.84 15.04 9.55
C THR A 491 13.90 14.88 8.35
N THR A 492 14.41 14.60 7.14
CA THR A 492 13.58 14.47 5.94
C THR A 492 12.66 13.23 5.94
N PRO A 493 13.13 11.97 6.12
CA PRO A 493 12.23 10.82 6.22
C PRO A 493 11.33 10.90 7.46
N VAL A 494 11.81 11.45 8.58
CA VAL A 494 10.99 11.66 9.79
C VAL A 494 9.82 12.62 9.51
N THR A 495 10.03 13.66 8.71
CA THR A 495 8.96 14.58 8.28
C THR A 495 7.91 13.85 7.43
N VAL A 496 8.33 12.96 6.51
CA VAL A 496 7.40 12.14 5.69
C VAL A 496 6.60 11.16 6.56
N ALA A 497 7.26 10.46 7.48
CA ALA A 497 6.62 9.52 8.42
C ALA A 497 5.63 10.23 9.38
N GLY A 498 6.03 11.38 9.92
CA GLY A 498 5.18 12.23 10.78
C GLY A 498 3.97 12.81 10.03
N ALA A 499 4.12 13.12 8.75
CA ALA A 499 3.02 13.51 7.86
C ALA A 499 2.07 12.34 7.52
N ARG A 500 2.38 11.11 7.96
CA ARG A 500 1.67 9.85 7.64
C ARG A 500 1.59 9.56 6.14
N SER A 501 2.60 10.02 5.40
CA SER A 501 2.83 9.74 3.99
C SER A 501 4.04 8.81 3.83
N ASP A 502 4.44 8.52 2.60
CA ASP A 502 5.51 7.61 2.22
C ASP A 502 6.05 8.02 0.83
N LEU A 503 7.28 7.61 0.47
CA LEU A 503 7.90 8.00 -0.81
C LEU A 503 7.07 7.62 -2.06
N VAL A 504 6.28 6.54 -2.02
CA VAL A 504 5.46 6.12 -3.16
C VAL A 504 4.27 7.06 -3.36
N THR A 505 3.66 7.57 -2.28
CA THR A 505 2.54 8.52 -2.37
C THR A 505 2.94 9.95 -2.71
N LEU A 506 4.24 10.27 -2.81
CA LEU A 506 4.74 11.59 -3.23
C LEU A 506 4.67 11.82 -4.74
N THR A 507 3.45 11.94 -5.27
CA THR A 507 3.21 12.50 -6.62
C THR A 507 2.02 13.43 -6.64
N THR A 508 2.12 14.47 -7.48
CA THR A 508 1.06 15.44 -7.74
C THR A 508 0.07 14.98 -8.81
N ARG A 509 0.45 13.99 -9.64
CA ARG A 509 -0.51 13.21 -10.41
C ARG A 509 -1.24 12.32 -9.41
N LYS A 510 -2.57 12.22 -9.47
CA LYS A 510 -3.22 11.07 -8.84
C LYS A 510 -2.79 9.83 -9.64
N THR A 511 -1.98 8.96 -9.06
CA THR A 511 -1.79 7.61 -9.60
C THR A 511 -3.14 6.93 -9.66
N ASP A 512 -3.51 6.39 -10.83
CA ASP A 512 -4.65 5.50 -10.96
C ASP A 512 -4.53 4.40 -9.88
N PRO A 513 -5.59 4.13 -9.08
CA PRO A 513 -5.56 3.04 -8.11
C PRO A 513 -5.23 1.72 -8.82
N PRO A 514 -4.46 0.81 -8.18
CA PRO A 514 -3.72 -0.25 -8.85
C PRO A 514 -4.59 -1.03 -9.84
N THR A 515 -4.30 -0.81 -11.13
CA THR A 515 -5.15 -1.26 -12.25
C THR A 515 -5.13 -2.77 -12.50
N THR A 516 -4.38 -3.51 -11.68
CA THR A 516 -4.29 -4.96 -11.63
C THR A 516 -4.98 -5.45 -10.35
N PRO A 517 -6.19 -6.02 -10.42
CA PRO A 517 -6.89 -6.55 -9.25
C PRO A 517 -6.11 -7.68 -8.57
N PRO A 518 -6.23 -7.87 -7.23
CA PRO A 518 -5.52 -8.92 -6.50
C PRO A 518 -5.77 -10.31 -7.08
N ALA A 519 -4.69 -11.06 -7.30
CA ALA A 519 -4.73 -12.42 -7.82
C ALA A 519 -5.25 -13.40 -6.75
N GLY A 520 -6.41 -14.00 -7.03
CA GLY A 520 -7.05 -14.98 -6.13
C GLY A 520 -8.56 -14.81 -6.04
N ASP A 521 -9.29 -15.93 -6.04
CA ASP A 521 -10.68 -16.20 -5.63
C ASP A 521 -11.82 -15.24 -6.04
N GLY A 522 -11.56 -14.30 -6.94
CA GLY A 522 -12.56 -13.43 -7.58
C GLY A 522 -13.09 -13.95 -8.92
N PRO A 523 -14.11 -13.28 -9.49
CA PRO A 523 -14.63 -13.62 -10.81
C PRO A 523 -13.59 -13.37 -11.91
N ASN A 524 -13.76 -14.04 -13.06
CA ASN A 524 -12.91 -13.85 -14.22
C ASN A 524 -13.28 -12.54 -14.94
N LEU A 525 -12.61 -11.45 -14.56
CA LEU A 525 -12.89 -10.11 -15.09
C LEU A 525 -12.65 -10.00 -16.59
N LYS A 526 -11.65 -10.71 -17.16
CA LYS A 526 -11.43 -10.73 -18.61
C LYS A 526 -12.60 -11.33 -19.37
N LYS A 527 -13.23 -12.40 -18.86
CA LYS A 527 -14.50 -12.93 -19.39
C LYS A 527 -15.67 -11.97 -19.18
N GLY A 528 -15.72 -11.29 -18.04
CA GLY A 528 -16.75 -10.28 -17.76
C GLY A 528 -16.70 -9.10 -18.73
N VAL A 529 -15.52 -8.57 -19.02
CA VAL A 529 -15.31 -7.53 -20.03
C VAL A 529 -15.64 -8.06 -21.42
N ALA A 530 -15.18 -9.26 -21.81
CA ALA A 530 -15.54 -9.85 -23.09
C ALA A 530 -17.05 -10.12 -23.24
N TYR A 531 -17.78 -10.36 -22.15
CA TYR A 531 -19.24 -10.42 -22.16
C TYR A 531 -19.87 -9.02 -22.40
N LEU A 532 -19.29 -7.98 -21.80
CA LEU A 532 -19.79 -6.61 -21.89
C LEU A 532 -19.49 -5.95 -23.25
N THR A 533 -18.30 -6.15 -23.82
CA THR A 533 -17.87 -5.49 -25.08
C THR A 533 -18.21 -6.28 -26.35
N ASP A 534 -18.87 -7.43 -26.22
CA ASP A 534 -19.41 -8.23 -27.32
C ASP A 534 -20.28 -7.37 -28.27
N PRO A 535 -19.95 -7.30 -29.59
CA PRO A 535 -20.69 -6.48 -30.55
C PRO A 535 -22.19 -6.78 -30.70
N SER A 536 -22.65 -7.97 -30.27
CA SER A 536 -24.08 -8.31 -30.25
C SER A 536 -24.85 -7.64 -29.10
N ARG A 537 -24.15 -7.18 -28.05
CA ARG A 537 -24.71 -6.54 -26.85
C ARG A 537 -24.40 -5.04 -26.83
N LEU A 538 -23.13 -4.68 -27.03
CA LEU A 538 -22.65 -3.30 -27.05
C LEU A 538 -22.67 -2.75 -28.50
N ILE A 539 -23.86 -2.66 -29.07
CA ILE A 539 -24.08 -2.37 -30.49
C ILE A 539 -23.55 -0.97 -30.84
N ARG A 540 -22.52 -0.93 -31.68
CA ARG A 540 -21.75 0.28 -32.03
C ARG A 540 -21.19 1.03 -30.81
N GLY A 541 -20.97 0.36 -29.68
CA GLY A 541 -20.53 0.97 -28.42
C GLY A 541 -21.65 1.42 -27.45
N ARG A 542 -22.91 0.99 -27.63
CA ARG A 542 -24.05 1.35 -26.76
C ARG A 542 -24.92 0.15 -26.43
N TYR A 543 -25.51 0.14 -25.22
CA TYR A 543 -26.51 -0.87 -24.83
C TYR A 543 -27.94 -0.44 -25.16
N TYR A 544 -28.80 -1.43 -25.39
CA TYR A 544 -30.21 -1.28 -25.77
C TYR A 544 -31.06 -2.31 -25.01
N GLU A 545 -31.40 -2.08 -23.73
CA GLU A 545 -32.15 -3.06 -22.91
C GLU A 545 -33.50 -3.46 -23.52
N ALA A 546 -34.19 -2.54 -24.21
CA ALA A 546 -35.43 -2.82 -24.93
C ALA A 546 -35.22 -3.51 -26.30
N GLY A 547 -33.99 -3.90 -26.64
CA GLY A 547 -33.59 -4.50 -27.91
C GLY A 547 -33.18 -3.48 -28.97
N ALA A 548 -32.19 -3.85 -29.79
CA ALA A 548 -31.54 -3.00 -30.79
C ALA A 548 -32.51 -2.28 -31.75
N GLY A 549 -33.56 -3.00 -32.20
CA GLY A 549 -34.56 -2.50 -33.15
C GLY A 549 -35.40 -1.32 -32.64
N THR A 550 -35.38 -1.04 -31.34
CA THR A 550 -36.02 0.17 -30.78
C THR A 550 -35.28 1.46 -31.15
N GLY A 551 -33.98 1.39 -31.45
CA GLY A 551 -33.10 2.54 -31.66
C GLY A 551 -32.83 3.40 -30.42
N HIS A 552 -33.43 3.07 -29.27
CA HIS A 552 -33.39 3.84 -28.03
C HIS A 552 -32.28 3.30 -27.12
N ALA A 553 -31.14 3.98 -27.08
CA ALA A 553 -30.01 3.54 -26.25
C ALA A 553 -30.28 3.81 -24.74
N ASP A 554 -29.84 2.90 -23.87
CA ASP A 554 -29.75 3.18 -22.42
C ASP A 554 -28.36 3.76 -22.12
N TYR A 555 -28.33 5.08 -21.91
CA TYR A 555 -27.12 5.80 -21.54
C TYR A 555 -26.73 5.59 -20.08
N GLY A 556 -27.68 5.35 -19.18
CA GLY A 556 -27.38 4.98 -17.79
C GLY A 556 -26.59 3.66 -17.73
N MET A 557 -27.00 2.66 -18.50
CA MET A 557 -26.30 1.39 -18.65
C MET A 557 -25.00 1.50 -19.45
N THR A 558 -24.98 2.29 -20.52
CA THR A 558 -23.77 2.48 -21.34
C THR A 558 -22.66 3.13 -20.50
N ILE A 559 -23.02 4.04 -19.58
CA ILE A 559 -22.09 4.62 -18.60
C ILE A 559 -21.67 3.59 -17.53
N ASP A 560 -22.57 2.71 -17.04
CA ASP A 560 -22.17 1.61 -16.14
C ASP A 560 -21.17 0.64 -16.78
N GLY A 561 -21.34 0.36 -18.08
CA GLY A 561 -20.34 -0.35 -18.88
C GLY A 561 -19.01 0.40 -18.92
N ALA A 562 -19.01 1.70 -19.21
CA ALA A 562 -17.80 2.49 -19.23
C ALA A 562 -17.06 2.49 -17.87
N TYR A 563 -17.79 2.56 -16.74
CA TYR A 563 -17.17 2.45 -15.41
C TYR A 563 -16.51 1.09 -15.18
N SER A 564 -17.12 -0.01 -15.64
CA SER A 564 -16.52 -1.35 -15.50
C SER A 564 -15.27 -1.52 -16.36
N LEU A 565 -15.23 -0.91 -17.55
CA LEU A 565 -14.03 -0.86 -18.39
C LEU A 565 -12.94 0.05 -17.80
N ALA A 566 -13.31 1.19 -17.21
CA ALA A 566 -12.35 2.10 -16.57
C ALA A 566 -11.69 1.44 -15.34
N ALA A 567 -12.48 0.75 -14.52
CA ALA A 567 -11.98 0.03 -13.34
C ALA A 567 -11.08 -1.16 -13.71
N THR A 568 -11.38 -1.89 -14.79
CA THR A 568 -10.60 -3.07 -15.20
C THR A 568 -9.43 -2.78 -16.13
N GLY A 569 -9.52 -1.75 -16.99
CA GLY A 569 -8.45 -1.35 -17.92
C GLY A 569 -8.18 -2.31 -19.08
N THR A 570 -8.97 -3.38 -19.25
CA THR A 570 -8.66 -4.43 -20.23
C THR A 570 -9.21 -4.17 -21.64
N ASP A 571 -9.96 -3.08 -21.86
CA ASP A 571 -10.52 -2.69 -23.16
C ASP A 571 -10.69 -1.16 -23.26
N ASN A 572 -9.55 -0.45 -23.35
CA ASN A 572 -9.53 1.01 -23.45
C ASN A 572 -10.07 1.53 -24.80
N ALA A 573 -10.02 0.73 -25.88
CA ALA A 573 -10.53 1.12 -27.19
C ALA A 573 -12.07 1.16 -27.20
N THR A 574 -12.72 0.16 -26.60
CA THR A 574 -14.18 0.19 -26.39
C THR A 574 -14.58 1.28 -25.40
N LEU A 575 -13.81 1.48 -24.31
CA LEU A 575 -14.05 2.58 -23.38
C LEU A 575 -13.98 3.94 -24.08
N ARG A 576 -12.94 4.21 -24.88
CA ARG A 576 -12.84 5.42 -25.70
C ARG A 576 -14.02 5.54 -26.68
N ASN A 577 -14.45 4.45 -27.33
CA ASN A 577 -15.63 4.43 -28.19
C ASN A 577 -16.94 4.76 -27.45
N ILE A 578 -17.05 4.48 -26.14
CA ILE A 578 -18.18 4.91 -25.33
C ILE A 578 -18.06 6.41 -24.99
N VAL A 579 -16.91 6.83 -24.48
CA VAL A 579 -16.62 8.19 -24.00
C VAL A 579 -16.73 9.20 -25.13
N ASP A 580 -15.97 9.01 -26.22
CA ASP A 580 -15.93 9.93 -27.37
C ASP A 580 -17.32 10.14 -28.00
N PHE A 581 -18.24 9.17 -27.89
CA PHE A 581 -19.62 9.33 -28.37
C PHE A 581 -20.42 10.31 -27.50
N PHE A 582 -20.28 10.27 -26.17
CA PHE A 582 -20.95 11.21 -25.29
C PHE A 582 -20.32 12.60 -25.38
N ASP A 583 -18.99 12.63 -25.32
CA ASP A 583 -18.11 13.79 -25.39
C ASP A 583 -18.36 14.62 -26.66
N LYS A 584 -18.48 13.97 -27.83
CA LYS A 584 -18.70 14.62 -29.13
C LYS A 584 -20.19 14.80 -29.49
N GLY A 585 -21.08 14.80 -28.49
CA GLY A 585 -22.51 15.08 -28.67
C GLY A 585 -23.29 14.04 -29.48
N GLY A 586 -22.80 12.80 -29.53
CA GLY A 586 -23.31 11.70 -30.33
C GLY A 586 -24.77 11.32 -30.04
N LYS A 587 -25.43 10.77 -31.06
CA LYS A 587 -26.88 10.52 -31.08
C LYS A 587 -27.23 9.05 -31.33
N ASP A 588 -28.28 8.56 -30.67
CA ASP A 588 -28.83 7.20 -30.90
C ASP A 588 -29.71 7.11 -32.17
N GLY A 589 -30.32 5.93 -32.39
CA GLY A 589 -31.23 5.68 -33.50
C GLY A 589 -32.57 6.44 -33.43
N LYS A 590 -32.75 7.33 -32.45
CA LYS A 590 -33.87 8.27 -32.31
C LYS A 590 -33.41 9.73 -32.23
N GLY A 591 -32.14 10.04 -32.49
CA GLY A 591 -31.61 11.40 -32.46
C GLY A 591 -31.38 11.98 -31.07
N ARG A 592 -31.43 11.16 -30.01
CA ARG A 592 -31.19 11.58 -28.62
C ARG A 592 -29.70 11.44 -28.28
N GLY A 593 -29.14 12.39 -27.55
CA GLY A 593 -27.77 12.38 -27.03
C GLY A 593 -27.78 12.51 -25.51
N ILE A 594 -26.61 12.71 -24.89
CA ILE A 594 -26.51 12.73 -23.43
C ILE A 594 -27.40 13.81 -22.78
N HIS A 595 -27.58 14.96 -23.43
CA HIS A 595 -28.46 16.05 -22.96
C HIS A 595 -29.95 15.64 -22.91
N ASP A 596 -30.39 14.79 -23.83
CA ASP A 596 -31.77 14.29 -23.89
C ASP A 596 -32.06 13.24 -22.79
N TRP A 597 -31.02 12.81 -22.05
CA TRP A 597 -31.11 11.87 -20.91
C TRP A 597 -30.77 12.51 -19.57
N THR A 598 -29.82 13.45 -19.51
CA THR A 598 -29.57 14.28 -18.32
C THR A 598 -30.62 15.39 -18.14
N LEU A 599 -31.34 15.73 -19.22
CA LEU A 599 -32.29 16.85 -19.30
C LEU A 599 -31.65 18.22 -19.01
N ILE A 600 -30.33 18.33 -19.16
CA ILE A 600 -29.57 19.58 -19.04
C ILE A 600 -30.10 20.66 -20.00
N GLY A 601 -29.96 21.93 -19.60
CA GLY A 601 -30.56 23.08 -20.30
C GLY A 601 -32.06 23.23 -20.09
N THR A 602 -32.77 22.19 -19.67
CA THR A 602 -34.21 22.25 -19.30
C THR A 602 -34.41 22.49 -17.80
N LYS A 603 -35.65 22.77 -17.39
CA LYS A 603 -36.04 22.80 -15.96
C LYS A 603 -36.14 21.40 -15.32
N TYR A 604 -36.00 20.33 -16.10
CA TYR A 604 -36.13 18.94 -15.67
C TYR A 604 -34.77 18.25 -15.47
N ALA A 605 -33.68 19.01 -15.43
CA ALA A 605 -32.31 18.50 -15.34
C ALA A 605 -32.11 17.60 -14.11
N SER A 606 -31.74 16.34 -14.34
CA SER A 606 -31.63 15.29 -13.31
C SER A 606 -30.25 15.32 -12.66
N GLY A 607 -30.19 15.66 -11.36
CA GLY A 607 -28.94 15.69 -10.60
C GLY A 607 -28.21 14.34 -10.56
N GLY A 608 -28.95 13.23 -10.47
CA GLY A 608 -28.37 11.88 -10.53
C GLY A 608 -27.76 11.58 -11.89
N SER A 609 -28.44 11.93 -12.99
CA SER A 609 -27.95 11.71 -14.36
C SER A 609 -26.77 12.63 -14.69
N LEU A 610 -26.80 13.88 -14.23
CA LEU A 610 -25.70 14.85 -14.35
C LEU A 610 -24.46 14.37 -13.62
N GLY A 611 -24.60 13.97 -12.34
CA GLY A 611 -23.49 13.40 -11.55
C GLY A 611 -22.90 12.15 -12.20
N LYS A 612 -23.75 11.26 -12.74
CA LYS A 612 -23.31 10.06 -13.45
C LYS A 612 -22.58 10.35 -14.77
N ALA A 613 -22.94 11.44 -15.47
CA ALA A 613 -22.25 11.86 -16.68
C ALA A 613 -20.92 12.57 -16.39
N ALA A 614 -20.91 13.47 -15.39
CA ALA A 614 -19.72 14.19 -14.96
C ALA A 614 -18.64 13.23 -14.42
N LEU A 615 -19.03 12.30 -13.55
CA LEU A 615 -18.12 11.29 -13.00
C LEU A 615 -17.56 10.36 -14.09
N LEU A 616 -18.26 10.13 -15.21
CA LEU A 616 -17.66 9.39 -16.34
C LEU A 616 -16.54 10.20 -16.98
N ALA A 617 -16.76 11.50 -17.24
CA ALA A 617 -15.73 12.38 -17.80
C ALA A 617 -14.48 12.41 -16.90
N GLU A 618 -14.68 12.64 -15.60
CA GLU A 618 -13.61 12.65 -14.60
C GLU A 618 -12.91 11.30 -14.43
N ALA A 619 -13.61 10.18 -14.63
CA ALA A 619 -13.03 8.85 -14.53
C ALA A 619 -12.12 8.51 -15.73
N VAL A 620 -12.12 9.33 -16.79
CA VAL A 620 -11.34 9.11 -18.03
C VAL A 620 -10.55 10.34 -18.49
N GLY A 621 -10.28 11.29 -17.60
CA GLY A 621 -9.48 12.48 -17.88
C GLY A 621 -10.14 13.55 -18.77
N ARG A 622 -11.45 13.47 -19.03
CA ARG A 622 -12.23 14.52 -19.71
C ARG A 622 -12.70 15.57 -18.71
N ASP A 623 -12.81 16.83 -19.13
CA ASP A 623 -13.32 17.91 -18.27
C ASP A 623 -14.85 17.80 -18.15
N PRO A 624 -15.44 17.57 -16.96
CA PRO A 624 -16.89 17.58 -16.77
C PRO A 624 -17.53 18.96 -16.97
N ARG A 625 -16.73 20.03 -17.16
CA ARG A 625 -17.19 21.38 -17.53
C ARG A 625 -17.38 21.58 -19.04
N ASP A 626 -16.89 20.66 -19.87
CA ASP A 626 -17.12 20.67 -21.33
C ASP A 626 -17.34 19.24 -21.88
N PHE A 627 -18.28 18.50 -21.27
CA PHE A 627 -18.59 17.13 -21.68
C PHE A 627 -19.89 17.09 -22.47
N GLY A 628 -19.80 16.74 -23.77
CA GLY A 628 -20.93 16.87 -24.70
C GLY A 628 -21.16 18.31 -25.19
N GLY A 629 -20.30 19.26 -24.84
CA GLY A 629 -20.51 20.69 -25.06
C GLY A 629 -21.33 21.38 -23.97
N GLN A 630 -21.30 20.89 -22.73
CA GLN A 630 -22.01 21.46 -21.57
C GLN A 630 -21.20 21.35 -20.27
N ASP A 631 -21.37 22.33 -19.38
CA ASP A 631 -20.86 22.29 -18.02
C ASP A 631 -21.82 21.53 -17.09
N LEU A 632 -21.49 20.27 -16.81
CA LEU A 632 -22.27 19.38 -15.96
C LEU A 632 -22.14 19.76 -14.47
N ILE A 633 -21.02 20.37 -14.08
CA ILE A 633 -20.71 20.75 -12.70
C ILE A 633 -21.47 22.02 -12.30
N ALA A 634 -21.51 23.02 -13.18
CA ALA A 634 -22.38 24.19 -13.04
C ALA A 634 -23.87 23.81 -13.13
N ALA A 635 -24.23 22.81 -13.93
CA ALA A 635 -25.59 22.27 -13.95
C ALA A 635 -25.98 21.62 -12.60
N LEU A 636 -25.09 20.86 -11.96
CA LEU A 636 -25.29 20.35 -10.58
C LEU A 636 -25.43 21.47 -9.56
N ALA A 637 -24.58 22.51 -9.64
CA ALA A 637 -24.64 23.66 -8.73
C ALA A 637 -25.97 24.41 -8.88
N LYS A 638 -26.38 24.70 -10.12
CA LYS A 638 -27.67 25.32 -10.45
C LYS A 638 -28.86 24.44 -10.05
N GLY A 639 -28.71 23.12 -10.14
CA GLY A 639 -29.70 22.12 -9.75
C GLY A 639 -29.77 21.82 -8.25
N THR A 640 -29.03 22.54 -7.40
CA THR A 640 -29.07 22.37 -5.95
C THR A 640 -30.32 23.06 -5.36
N CYS A 641 -31.25 22.27 -4.83
CA CYS A 641 -32.51 22.74 -4.28
C CYS A 641 -32.29 23.70 -3.09
N ALA A 642 -32.87 24.90 -3.16
CA ALA A 642 -32.83 25.87 -2.05
C ALA A 642 -33.79 25.52 -0.91
N ALA A 643 -34.87 24.80 -1.22
CA ALA A 643 -35.91 24.34 -0.30
C ALA A 643 -36.65 23.12 -0.89
N ARG A 644 -37.57 22.53 -0.12
CA ARG A 644 -38.51 21.51 -0.61
C ARG A 644 -39.55 22.13 -1.55
N THR A 645 -39.91 21.47 -2.65
CA THR A 645 -41.00 21.89 -3.55
C THR A 645 -42.28 21.06 -3.35
N SER A 646 -43.39 21.53 -3.92
CA SER A 646 -44.68 20.83 -3.93
C SER A 646 -44.76 19.74 -5.00
N THR A 647 -43.95 19.83 -6.07
CA THR A 647 -43.79 18.78 -7.07
C THR A 647 -43.16 17.55 -6.42
N ARG A 648 -43.85 16.41 -6.47
CA ARG A 648 -43.29 15.13 -5.97
C ARG A 648 -41.98 14.83 -6.69
N GLN A 649 -40.98 14.35 -5.95
CA GLN A 649 -39.67 13.91 -6.45
C GLN A 649 -38.79 14.98 -7.11
N GLU A 650 -39.18 16.27 -7.14
CA GLU A 650 -38.35 17.35 -7.68
C GLU A 650 -37.28 17.83 -6.68
N CYS A 651 -37.70 18.34 -5.52
CA CYS A 651 -36.80 18.78 -4.44
C CYS A 651 -37.35 18.32 -3.10
N ALA A 652 -36.69 17.36 -2.44
CA ALA A 652 -37.13 16.83 -1.14
C ALA A 652 -36.82 17.79 0.03
N ALA A 653 -35.69 18.50 -0.03
CA ALA A 653 -35.23 19.45 0.97
C ALA A 653 -34.14 20.40 0.40
N LYS A 654 -33.68 21.35 1.21
CA LYS A 654 -32.50 22.17 0.91
C LYS A 654 -31.26 21.28 0.77
N GLY A 655 -30.47 21.47 -0.29
CA GLY A 655 -29.24 20.72 -0.58
C GLY A 655 -29.45 19.43 -1.39
N ASN A 656 -30.68 18.95 -1.55
CA ASN A 656 -30.97 17.90 -2.53
C ASN A 656 -30.63 18.40 -3.95
N TYR A 657 -30.08 17.57 -4.83
CA TYR A 657 -30.06 17.91 -6.25
C TYR A 657 -31.45 17.65 -6.86
N THR A 658 -31.86 18.48 -7.82
CA THR A 658 -33.19 18.37 -8.43
C THR A 658 -33.34 17.00 -9.12
N TYR A 659 -34.44 16.31 -8.84
CA TYR A 659 -34.75 14.94 -9.29
C TYR A 659 -33.72 13.85 -8.86
N ALA A 660 -32.85 14.12 -7.89
CA ALA A 660 -32.07 13.08 -7.20
C ALA A 660 -32.94 12.40 -6.13
N THR A 661 -33.68 11.37 -6.56
CA THR A 661 -34.72 10.67 -5.78
C THR A 661 -34.21 9.50 -4.92
N SER A 662 -32.90 9.24 -4.92
CA SER A 662 -32.25 8.23 -4.08
C SER A 662 -30.92 8.76 -3.53
N VAL A 663 -30.47 8.20 -2.40
CA VAL A 663 -29.16 8.55 -1.85
C VAL A 663 -28.06 8.19 -2.84
N PHE A 664 -28.14 7.06 -3.54
CA PHE A 664 -27.27 6.72 -4.67
C PHE A 664 -27.15 7.89 -5.68
N SER A 665 -28.27 8.50 -6.06
CA SER A 665 -28.31 9.63 -7.01
C SER A 665 -27.72 10.92 -6.44
N GLN A 666 -27.96 11.20 -5.15
CA GLN A 666 -27.39 12.36 -4.45
C GLN A 666 -25.86 12.21 -4.33
N SER A 667 -25.38 11.02 -3.98
CA SER A 667 -23.96 10.71 -3.82
C SER A 667 -23.17 10.85 -5.12
N LEU A 668 -23.72 10.45 -6.27
CA LEU A 668 -23.10 10.68 -7.59
C LEU A 668 -22.82 12.17 -7.85
N GLY A 669 -23.78 13.04 -7.55
CA GLY A 669 -23.59 14.50 -7.71
C GLY A 669 -22.57 15.07 -6.72
N VAL A 670 -22.55 14.58 -5.47
CA VAL A 670 -21.55 14.99 -4.46
C VAL A 670 -20.14 14.57 -4.87
N ILE A 671 -19.96 13.32 -5.33
CA ILE A 671 -18.68 12.80 -5.82
C ILE A 671 -18.17 13.66 -6.98
N ALA A 672 -19.00 13.92 -7.99
CA ALA A 672 -18.62 14.73 -9.15
C ALA A 672 -18.23 16.17 -8.76
N GLN A 673 -18.99 16.85 -7.88
CA GLN A 673 -18.59 18.20 -7.45
C GLN A 673 -17.32 18.20 -6.58
N LEU A 674 -17.08 17.17 -5.77
CA LEU A 674 -15.86 17.07 -4.95
C LEU A 674 -14.62 16.75 -5.78
N ARG A 675 -14.72 15.86 -6.77
CA ARG A 675 -13.65 15.54 -7.71
C ARG A 675 -13.31 16.73 -8.62
N ALA A 676 -14.32 17.46 -9.11
CA ALA A 676 -14.16 18.70 -9.87
C ALA A 676 -13.62 19.88 -9.03
N GLY A 677 -13.50 19.73 -7.71
CA GLY A 677 -12.95 20.73 -6.78
C GLY A 677 -13.95 21.75 -6.22
N GLU A 678 -15.24 21.66 -6.58
CA GLU A 678 -16.30 22.62 -6.25
C GLU A 678 -16.84 22.47 -4.81
N LYS A 679 -15.94 22.41 -3.83
CA LYS A 679 -16.28 22.21 -2.40
C LYS A 679 -17.29 23.23 -1.87
N ALA A 680 -17.29 24.45 -2.40
CA ALA A 680 -18.23 25.50 -2.02
C ALA A 680 -19.66 25.24 -2.52
N ALA A 681 -19.82 24.78 -3.78
CA ALA A 681 -21.13 24.40 -4.32
C ALA A 681 -21.64 23.11 -3.64
N ALA A 682 -20.74 22.14 -3.43
CA ALA A 682 -21.03 20.85 -2.81
C ALA A 682 -21.42 20.97 -1.32
N ALA A 683 -21.12 22.07 -0.63
CA ALA A 683 -21.35 22.21 0.82
C ALA A 683 -22.82 21.97 1.23
N GLY A 684 -23.79 22.44 0.43
CA GLY A 684 -25.22 22.16 0.64
C GLY A 684 -25.57 20.68 0.41
N PRO A 685 -25.25 20.12 -0.77
CA PRO A 685 -25.38 18.68 -1.07
C PRO A 685 -24.72 17.72 -0.10
N ILE A 686 -23.55 18.05 0.44
CA ILE A 686 -22.84 17.29 1.46
C ILE A 686 -23.58 17.34 2.80
N ALA A 687 -23.98 18.53 3.25
CA ALA A 687 -24.74 18.69 4.49
C ALA A 687 -26.08 17.93 4.41
N TYR A 688 -26.74 17.95 3.25
CA TYR A 688 -27.96 17.18 3.02
C TYR A 688 -27.69 15.67 3.00
N LEU A 689 -26.66 15.20 2.29
CA LEU A 689 -26.27 13.78 2.28
C LEU A 689 -25.96 13.28 3.70
N LYS A 690 -25.16 14.02 4.49
CA LYS A 690 -24.90 13.71 5.91
C LYS A 690 -26.18 13.63 6.74
N SER A 691 -27.18 14.50 6.48
CA SER A 691 -28.47 14.49 7.20
C SER A 691 -29.36 13.27 6.92
N LEU A 692 -29.03 12.46 5.92
CA LEU A 692 -29.74 11.23 5.57
C LEU A 692 -29.11 9.96 6.19
N GLN A 693 -28.02 10.09 6.95
CA GLN A 693 -27.43 8.97 7.68
C GLN A 693 -28.32 8.59 8.87
N THR A 694 -28.60 7.29 9.02
CA THR A 694 -29.36 6.74 10.14
C THR A 694 -28.47 6.55 11.38
N PRO A 695 -29.05 6.37 12.58
CA PRO A 695 -28.28 6.08 13.79
C PRO A 695 -27.40 4.81 13.72
N SER A 696 -27.64 3.89 12.77
CA SER A 696 -26.80 2.71 12.56
C SER A 696 -25.59 2.96 11.67
N GLY A 697 -25.38 4.19 11.18
CA GLY A 697 -24.32 4.54 10.24
C GLY A 697 -24.68 4.33 8.76
N ALA A 698 -25.86 3.78 8.47
CA ALA A 698 -26.31 3.46 7.12
C ALA A 698 -27.09 4.61 6.47
N TRP A 699 -27.43 4.49 5.19
CA TRP A 699 -28.30 5.43 4.49
C TRP A 699 -29.57 4.79 3.96
N VAL A 700 -30.67 5.53 4.05
CA VAL A 700 -31.97 5.21 3.42
C VAL A 700 -31.83 5.17 1.89
N SER A 701 -32.62 4.31 1.22
CA SER A 701 -32.54 4.18 -0.24
C SER A 701 -33.09 5.40 -0.99
N LEU A 702 -34.31 5.81 -0.65
CA LEU A 702 -35.09 6.83 -1.36
C LEU A 702 -35.08 8.18 -0.64
N ILE A 703 -35.10 9.24 -1.43
CA ILE A 703 -35.14 10.63 -0.98
C ILE A 703 -36.55 11.20 -1.16
N GLY A 704 -37.08 11.80 -0.09
CA GLY A 704 -38.40 12.44 -0.07
C GLY A 704 -39.58 11.48 0.19
N GLU A 705 -39.33 10.17 0.23
CA GLU A 705 -40.33 9.12 0.52
C GLU A 705 -39.78 8.13 1.56
N PRO A 706 -40.62 7.52 2.42
CA PRO A 706 -40.14 6.56 3.44
C PRO A 706 -39.49 5.34 2.79
N SER A 707 -38.30 4.99 3.25
CA SER A 707 -37.57 3.78 2.83
C SER A 707 -36.59 3.35 3.92
N ASP A 708 -36.28 2.05 3.96
CA ASP A 708 -35.28 1.49 4.87
C ASP A 708 -33.84 1.75 4.38
N ALA A 709 -32.88 1.48 5.26
CA ALA A 709 -31.46 1.57 4.92
C ALA A 709 -30.98 0.33 4.15
N GLU A 710 -30.17 0.55 3.11
CA GLU A 710 -29.72 -0.52 2.20
C GLU A 710 -28.28 -0.34 1.68
N VAL A 711 -27.74 -1.41 1.11
CA VAL A 711 -26.32 -1.60 0.79
C VAL A 711 -25.81 -0.67 -0.30
N ASP A 712 -26.56 -0.51 -1.38
CA ASP A 712 -26.15 0.21 -2.59
C ASP A 712 -26.03 1.71 -2.28
N SER A 713 -27.04 2.28 -1.62
CA SER A 713 -27.01 3.67 -1.16
C SER A 713 -25.99 3.92 -0.06
N THR A 714 -25.82 2.99 0.89
CA THR A 714 -24.82 3.15 1.97
C THR A 714 -23.40 3.11 1.42
N ALA A 715 -23.09 2.22 0.47
CA ALA A 715 -21.78 2.18 -0.19
C ALA A 715 -21.50 3.46 -1.00
N MET A 716 -22.47 3.94 -1.77
CA MET A 716 -22.32 5.21 -2.50
C MET A 716 -22.18 6.43 -1.59
N ALA A 717 -22.91 6.48 -0.47
CA ALA A 717 -22.76 7.55 0.52
C ALA A 717 -21.40 7.49 1.24
N ALA A 718 -20.92 6.30 1.60
CA ALA A 718 -19.58 6.12 2.16
C ALA A 718 -18.51 6.65 1.20
N MET A 719 -18.51 6.21 -0.06
CA MET A 719 -17.57 6.67 -1.10
C MET A 719 -17.67 8.18 -1.41
N ALA A 720 -18.80 8.83 -1.12
CA ALA A 720 -18.99 10.26 -1.32
C ALA A 720 -18.54 11.11 -0.11
N ILE A 721 -18.69 10.58 1.11
CA ILE A 721 -18.31 11.26 2.36
C ILE A 721 -16.83 11.03 2.69
N ASP A 722 -16.25 9.90 2.29
CA ASP A 722 -14.82 9.58 2.42
C ASP A 722 -13.89 10.61 1.76
N LEU A 723 -14.35 11.23 0.65
CA LEU A 723 -13.66 12.33 -0.05
C LEU A 723 -13.45 13.61 0.80
N LEU A 724 -13.94 13.63 2.05
CA LEU A 724 -13.89 14.76 2.96
C LEU A 724 -12.95 14.44 4.14
N PRO A 725 -11.85 15.20 4.33
CA PRO A 725 -10.83 14.90 5.33
C PRO A 725 -11.20 15.35 6.76
N ASP A 726 -12.43 15.85 7.00
CA ASP A 726 -12.86 16.20 8.35
C ASP A 726 -13.21 14.94 9.17
N ALA A 727 -12.76 14.90 10.42
CA ALA A 727 -12.95 13.73 11.30
C ALA A 727 -14.42 13.32 11.48
N ALA A 728 -15.38 14.24 11.30
CA ALA A 728 -16.80 13.93 11.35
C ALA A 728 -17.33 13.26 10.06
N SER A 729 -16.73 13.52 8.89
CA SER A 729 -16.93 12.74 7.67
C SER A 729 -16.32 11.35 7.80
N GLN A 730 -15.05 11.27 8.23
CA GLN A 730 -14.32 10.01 8.36
C GLN A 730 -15.05 9.07 9.35
N ALA A 731 -15.40 9.55 10.54
CA ALA A 731 -16.19 8.78 11.52
C ALA A 731 -17.65 8.49 11.09
N ALA A 732 -18.16 9.14 10.02
CA ALA A 732 -19.44 8.79 9.40
C ALA A 732 -19.26 7.70 8.33
N ALA A 733 -18.18 7.74 7.55
CA ALA A 733 -17.79 6.69 6.61
C ALA A 733 -17.44 5.39 7.35
N ASP A 734 -16.62 5.44 8.41
CA ASP A 734 -16.31 4.30 9.29
C ASP A 734 -17.55 3.51 9.71
N LYS A 735 -18.59 4.22 10.17
CA LYS A 735 -19.85 3.62 10.60
C LYS A 735 -20.63 3.00 9.44
N ALA A 736 -20.56 3.62 8.26
CA ALA A 736 -21.14 3.09 7.03
C ALA A 736 -20.48 1.77 6.63
N VAL A 737 -19.14 1.72 6.63
CA VAL A 737 -18.36 0.54 6.25
C VAL A 737 -18.50 -0.58 7.29
N ALA A 738 -18.49 -0.23 8.58
CA ALA A 738 -18.80 -1.17 9.65
C ALA A 738 -20.22 -1.75 9.52
N TRP A 739 -21.22 -0.93 9.18
CA TRP A 739 -22.58 -1.40 8.92
C TRP A 739 -22.63 -2.32 7.70
N LEU A 740 -21.99 -1.95 6.57
CA LEU A 740 -21.89 -2.79 5.38
C LEU A 740 -21.34 -4.17 5.73
N ALA A 741 -20.28 -4.25 6.54
CA ALA A 741 -19.70 -5.52 6.98
C ALA A 741 -20.70 -6.42 7.75
N THR A 742 -21.67 -5.84 8.49
CA THR A 742 -22.74 -6.61 9.14
C THR A 742 -23.83 -7.12 8.19
N GLN A 743 -23.93 -6.55 6.98
CA GLN A 743 -24.90 -6.99 5.98
C GLN A 743 -24.41 -8.19 5.15
N GLN A 744 -23.14 -8.59 5.27
CA GLN A 744 -22.62 -9.73 4.52
C GLN A 744 -23.28 -11.05 4.99
N LYS A 745 -23.78 -11.80 4.02
CA LYS A 745 -24.47 -13.08 4.21
C LYS A 745 -23.47 -14.22 4.31
N VAL A 746 -23.89 -15.34 4.87
CA VAL A 746 -23.02 -16.52 5.12
C VAL A 746 -22.31 -17.04 3.86
N ASP A 747 -22.90 -16.84 2.69
CA ASP A 747 -22.34 -17.22 1.38
C ASP A 747 -21.51 -16.11 0.70
N GLY A 748 -21.13 -15.07 1.43
CA GLY A 748 -20.34 -13.93 0.96
C GLY A 748 -21.13 -12.83 0.24
N GLY A 749 -22.37 -13.12 -0.18
CA GLY A 749 -23.25 -12.16 -0.86
C GLY A 749 -23.90 -11.15 0.06
N PHE A 750 -24.70 -10.24 -0.51
CA PHE A 750 -25.30 -9.11 0.21
C PHE A 750 -26.80 -8.98 -0.07
N PRO A 751 -27.59 -8.44 0.88
CA PRO A 751 -28.99 -8.11 0.63
C PRO A 751 -29.11 -6.97 -0.39
N GLY A 752 -30.13 -7.06 -1.24
CA GLY A 752 -30.53 -6.02 -2.19
C GLY A 752 -31.93 -6.29 -2.71
N ALA A 753 -32.46 -5.43 -3.59
CA ALA A 753 -33.85 -5.50 -4.06
C ALA A 753 -34.26 -6.86 -4.69
N SER A 754 -33.31 -7.62 -5.23
CA SER A 754 -33.52 -8.96 -5.80
C SER A 754 -33.11 -10.12 -4.87
N GLY A 755 -32.96 -9.88 -3.57
CA GLY A 755 -32.66 -10.92 -2.57
C GLY A 755 -31.18 -11.01 -2.21
N ASN A 756 -30.44 -12.00 -2.74
CA ASN A 756 -28.98 -12.08 -2.55
C ASN A 756 -28.28 -11.56 -3.82
N SER A 757 -28.01 -10.25 -3.82
CA SER A 757 -27.81 -9.38 -4.98
C SER A 757 -26.35 -9.36 -5.45
N VAL A 758 -26.12 -9.49 -6.75
CA VAL A 758 -24.78 -9.30 -7.35
C VAL A 758 -24.37 -7.84 -7.33
N ASN A 759 -25.29 -6.94 -7.70
CA ASN A 759 -25.09 -5.48 -7.69
C ASN A 759 -24.63 -5.00 -6.31
N SER A 760 -25.36 -5.41 -5.27
CA SER A 760 -25.12 -5.01 -3.89
C SER A 760 -23.85 -5.63 -3.33
N ALA A 761 -23.48 -6.85 -3.74
CA ALA A 761 -22.21 -7.45 -3.39
C ALA A 761 -21.01 -6.71 -4.04
N ALA A 762 -21.18 -6.23 -5.27
CA ALA A 762 -20.15 -5.47 -5.97
C ALA A 762 -19.94 -4.06 -5.37
N LEU A 763 -21.04 -3.35 -5.07
CA LEU A 763 -21.00 -2.07 -4.37
C LEU A 763 -20.48 -2.21 -2.93
N ALA A 764 -20.85 -3.28 -2.22
CA ALA A 764 -20.30 -3.58 -0.91
C ALA A 764 -18.79 -3.83 -0.95
N ILE A 765 -18.23 -4.45 -2.00
CA ILE A 765 -16.78 -4.57 -2.16
C ILE A 765 -16.14 -3.18 -2.25
N GLN A 766 -16.65 -2.29 -3.11
CA GLN A 766 -16.12 -0.91 -3.24
C GLN A 766 -16.23 -0.12 -1.92
N GLY A 767 -17.33 -0.27 -1.18
CA GLY A 767 -17.51 0.38 0.13
C GLY A 767 -16.62 -0.20 1.23
N LEU A 768 -16.42 -1.52 1.27
CA LEU A 768 -15.50 -2.19 2.21
C LEU A 768 -14.04 -1.90 1.88
N SER A 769 -13.69 -1.68 0.61
CA SER A 769 -12.34 -1.32 0.17
C SER A 769 -11.87 0.07 0.61
N LEU A 770 -12.74 0.92 1.18
CA LEU A 770 -12.34 2.15 1.86
C LEU A 770 -11.46 1.87 3.10
N ASP A 771 -11.64 0.71 3.74
CA ASP A 771 -10.75 0.18 4.78
C ASP A 771 -10.42 -1.30 4.46
N ALA A 772 -9.80 -1.47 3.29
CA ALA A 772 -9.48 -2.77 2.73
C ALA A 772 -8.67 -3.70 3.66
N PRO A 773 -7.70 -3.23 4.49
CA PRO A 773 -6.98 -4.11 5.41
C PRO A 773 -7.91 -4.80 6.43
N LYS A 774 -8.77 -4.01 7.09
CA LYS A 774 -9.70 -4.45 8.16
C LYS A 774 -10.86 -5.30 7.65
N TYR A 775 -11.32 -5.04 6.42
CA TYR A 775 -12.43 -5.78 5.79
C TYR A 775 -11.99 -6.77 4.70
N SER A 776 -10.69 -7.07 4.64
CA SER A 776 -10.06 -7.99 3.68
C SER A 776 -10.77 -9.35 3.58
N ALA A 777 -11.14 -9.96 4.71
CA ALA A 777 -11.86 -11.24 4.75
C ALA A 777 -13.29 -11.12 4.17
N GLN A 778 -13.99 -10.01 4.44
CA GLN A 778 -15.31 -9.73 3.90
C GLN A 778 -15.24 -9.52 2.38
N ILE A 779 -14.26 -8.73 1.91
CA ILE A 779 -13.98 -8.47 0.49
C ILE A 779 -13.67 -9.79 -0.23
N ALA A 780 -12.82 -10.65 0.34
CA ALA A 780 -12.50 -11.96 -0.23
C ALA A 780 -13.76 -12.82 -0.43
N ARG A 781 -14.57 -13.00 0.63
CA ARG A 781 -15.85 -13.75 0.55
C ARG A 781 -16.82 -13.16 -0.47
N ALA A 782 -16.86 -11.84 -0.61
CA ALA A 782 -17.70 -11.16 -1.60
C ALA A 782 -17.22 -11.41 -3.04
N ARG A 783 -15.90 -11.37 -3.28
CA ARG A 783 -15.29 -11.74 -4.57
C ARG A 783 -15.56 -13.21 -4.92
N THR A 784 -15.50 -14.13 -3.94
CA THR A 784 -15.88 -15.54 -4.12
C THR A 784 -17.38 -15.71 -4.40
N PHE A 785 -18.24 -14.94 -3.73
CA PHE A 785 -19.68 -14.91 -4.05
C PHE A 785 -19.91 -14.50 -5.52
N LEU A 786 -19.30 -13.39 -5.96
CA LEU A 786 -19.39 -12.93 -7.35
C LEU A 786 -18.86 -13.97 -8.35
N ALA A 787 -17.73 -14.62 -8.05
CA ALA A 787 -17.21 -15.73 -8.85
C ALA A 787 -18.25 -16.86 -9.01
N SER A 788 -18.95 -17.22 -7.93
CA SER A 788 -20.03 -18.22 -7.98
C SER A 788 -21.26 -17.80 -8.80
N ARG A 789 -21.43 -16.50 -9.06
CA ARG A 789 -22.55 -15.92 -9.85
C ARG A 789 -22.18 -15.65 -11.32
N GLN A 790 -20.93 -15.87 -11.71
CA GLN A 790 -20.49 -15.71 -13.10
C GLN A 790 -20.84 -16.95 -13.93
N ASN A 791 -21.50 -16.72 -15.06
CA ASN A 791 -21.92 -17.74 -16.01
C ASN A 791 -20.80 -18.09 -17.01
N ARG A 792 -21.00 -19.16 -17.79
CA ARG A 792 -20.01 -19.69 -18.74
C ARG A 792 -19.61 -18.70 -19.84
N ASP A 793 -20.54 -17.81 -20.23
CA ASP A 793 -20.36 -16.74 -21.22
C ASP A 793 -19.59 -15.53 -20.68
N GLY A 794 -19.33 -15.47 -19.36
CA GLY A 794 -18.62 -14.38 -18.68
C GLY A 794 -19.54 -13.36 -17.99
N GLY A 795 -20.82 -13.34 -18.31
CA GLY A 795 -21.79 -12.47 -17.65
C GLY A 795 -22.25 -13.03 -16.29
N PHE A 796 -23.12 -12.30 -15.59
CA PHE A 796 -23.51 -12.60 -14.21
C PHE A 796 -25.03 -12.69 -14.04
N THR A 797 -25.50 -13.59 -13.17
CA THR A 797 -26.90 -13.62 -12.72
C THR A 797 -27.22 -12.42 -11.83
N ILE A 798 -28.43 -11.83 -11.91
CA ILE A 798 -28.87 -10.71 -11.05
C ILE A 798 -28.73 -11.04 -9.55
N ALA A 799 -29.14 -12.24 -9.14
CA ALA A 799 -29.13 -12.67 -7.74
C ALA A 799 -29.04 -14.19 -7.61
N LYS A 800 -28.48 -14.68 -6.48
CA LYS A 800 -28.48 -16.13 -6.16
C LYS A 800 -29.92 -16.59 -5.91
N GLY A 801 -30.40 -17.52 -6.74
CA GLY A 801 -31.80 -18.00 -6.74
C GLY A 801 -32.75 -17.15 -7.60
N GLY A 802 -32.25 -16.14 -8.32
CA GLY A 802 -32.99 -15.42 -9.35
C GLY A 802 -33.15 -16.21 -10.66
N GLN A 803 -33.62 -15.53 -11.70
CA GLN A 803 -33.76 -16.12 -13.04
C GLN A 803 -32.39 -16.58 -13.60
N PRO A 804 -32.29 -17.77 -14.21
CA PRO A 804 -31.07 -18.21 -14.88
C PRO A 804 -30.73 -17.35 -16.10
N GLY A 805 -29.44 -17.06 -16.30
CA GLY A 805 -28.93 -16.27 -17.41
C GLY A 805 -27.98 -15.16 -16.98
N SER A 806 -27.37 -14.50 -17.95
CA SER A 806 -26.49 -13.35 -17.75
C SER A 806 -27.24 -12.05 -18.01
N ASP A 807 -27.17 -11.13 -17.06
CA ASP A 807 -27.76 -9.79 -17.14
C ASP A 807 -26.67 -8.73 -17.31
N VAL A 808 -26.91 -7.71 -18.15
CA VAL A 808 -25.88 -6.71 -18.49
C VAL A 808 -25.59 -5.77 -17.33
N ARG A 809 -26.60 -5.43 -16.50
CA ARG A 809 -26.46 -4.53 -15.35
C ARG A 809 -25.70 -5.21 -14.21
N ALA A 810 -26.08 -6.44 -13.88
CA ALA A 810 -25.35 -7.30 -12.95
C ALA A 810 -23.91 -7.55 -13.43
N SER A 811 -23.69 -7.75 -14.73
CA SER A 811 -22.34 -7.94 -15.28
C SER A 811 -21.48 -6.68 -15.20
N ALA A 812 -22.00 -5.51 -15.58
CA ALA A 812 -21.27 -4.25 -15.51
C ALA A 812 -20.87 -3.93 -14.07
N GLN A 813 -21.81 -4.04 -13.14
CA GLN A 813 -21.56 -3.74 -11.73
C GLN A 813 -20.64 -4.77 -11.07
N ALA A 814 -20.80 -6.07 -11.35
CA ALA A 814 -19.89 -7.11 -10.84
C ALA A 814 -18.45 -6.94 -11.34
N VAL A 815 -18.27 -6.63 -12.64
CA VAL A 815 -16.95 -6.45 -13.26
C VAL A 815 -16.24 -5.22 -12.72
N GLY A 816 -16.95 -4.10 -12.56
CA GLY A 816 -16.39 -2.89 -11.95
C GLY A 816 -16.12 -3.08 -10.46
N GLY A 817 -17.12 -3.47 -9.67
CA GLY A 817 -17.02 -3.50 -8.21
C GLY A 817 -16.10 -4.58 -7.64
N ALA A 818 -15.89 -5.70 -8.35
CA ALA A 818 -14.94 -6.74 -7.91
C ALA A 818 -13.45 -6.30 -7.94
N THR A 819 -13.16 -5.11 -8.45
CA THR A 819 -11.84 -4.44 -8.33
C THR A 819 -11.62 -3.79 -6.97
N GLY A 820 -12.68 -3.42 -6.23
CA GLY A 820 -12.60 -2.60 -5.01
C GLY A 820 -12.40 -1.10 -5.24
N ILE A 821 -12.27 -0.64 -6.48
CA ILE A 821 -11.99 0.78 -6.76
C ILE A 821 -13.23 1.65 -6.43
N SER A 822 -13.08 2.54 -5.45
CA SER A 822 -14.11 3.52 -5.06
C SER A 822 -14.41 4.50 -6.20
N PHE A 823 -15.68 4.85 -6.42
CA PHE A 823 -16.07 5.90 -7.37
C PHE A 823 -15.46 7.27 -7.05
N GLY A 824 -15.11 7.54 -5.79
CA GLY A 824 -14.37 8.75 -5.42
C GLY A 824 -12.93 8.79 -5.96
N LEU A 825 -12.34 7.62 -6.22
CA LEU A 825 -10.94 7.44 -6.64
C LEU A 825 -10.79 6.86 -8.05
N LEU A 826 -11.86 6.37 -8.68
CA LEU A 826 -11.84 5.77 -10.01
C LEU A 826 -11.30 6.75 -11.06
N THR A 827 -10.17 6.40 -11.66
CA THR A 827 -9.56 7.09 -12.80
C THR A 827 -8.97 6.05 -13.76
N ARG A 828 -8.84 6.45 -15.02
CA ARG A 828 -8.29 5.67 -16.12
C ARG A 828 -7.76 6.63 -17.18
N ASP A 829 -6.45 6.72 -17.35
CA ASP A 829 -5.93 7.43 -18.52
C ASP A 829 -6.36 6.72 -19.83
N LEU A 830 -6.70 7.51 -20.84
CA LEU A 830 -7.03 7.08 -22.20
C LEU A 830 -6.06 7.68 -23.24
N ASP A 831 -5.14 8.56 -22.88
CA ASP A 831 -4.24 9.16 -23.86
C ASP A 831 -3.31 8.13 -24.51
N GLY A 832 -2.89 8.42 -25.74
CA GLY A 832 -2.27 7.45 -26.64
C GLY A 832 -3.20 6.36 -27.23
N THR A 833 -4.40 6.12 -26.67
CA THR A 833 -5.34 5.10 -27.20
C THR A 833 -6.17 5.62 -28.37
N THR A 834 -6.46 4.76 -29.35
CA THR A 834 -7.27 5.06 -30.53
C THR A 834 -8.69 4.48 -30.43
N PRO A 835 -9.72 5.17 -30.98
CA PRO A 835 -11.05 4.59 -31.12
C PRO A 835 -11.05 3.41 -32.11
N GLU A 836 -11.77 2.34 -31.80
CA GLU A 836 -11.91 1.20 -32.73
C GLU A 836 -12.88 1.56 -33.89
N PRO A 837 -12.61 1.18 -35.16
CA PRO A 837 -13.48 1.48 -36.29
C PRO A 837 -14.88 0.85 -36.18
N VAL A 838 -15.88 1.66 -35.81
CA VAL A 838 -17.29 1.22 -35.74
C VAL A 838 -17.79 0.81 -37.14
N PRO A 839 -18.26 -0.44 -37.35
CA PRO A 839 -18.70 -0.89 -38.67
C PRO A 839 -19.84 -0.05 -39.25
N GLY A 840 -19.58 0.58 -40.40
CA GLY A 840 -20.54 1.46 -41.08
C GLY A 840 -21.51 0.68 -41.97
N THR A 841 -22.82 0.84 -41.74
CA THR A 841 -23.85 0.38 -42.67
C THR A 841 -23.93 1.32 -43.88
N SER A 842 -23.39 0.91 -45.02
CA SER A 842 -23.45 1.66 -46.27
C SER A 842 -24.88 1.70 -46.84
N GLY A 843 -25.64 2.74 -46.48
CA GLY A 843 -26.92 3.06 -47.10
C GLY A 843 -26.71 3.51 -48.54
N GLY A 844 -26.93 2.61 -49.50
CA GLY A 844 -26.61 2.86 -50.90
C GLY A 844 -27.62 3.77 -51.60
N THR A 845 -27.14 4.89 -52.14
CA THR A 845 -27.78 5.63 -53.24
C THR A 845 -26.79 5.72 -54.40
N ASN A 846 -27.19 5.21 -55.57
CA ASN A 846 -26.31 5.11 -56.74
C ASN A 846 -26.21 6.43 -57.51
N GLY A 847 -24.98 6.81 -57.88
CA GLY A 847 -24.66 7.78 -58.91
C GLY A 847 -23.30 7.44 -59.53
N GLY A 848 -23.25 7.17 -60.83
CA GLY A 848 -22.00 6.87 -61.55
C GLY A 848 -21.09 8.10 -61.69
N THR A 849 -19.86 8.01 -62.20
CA THR A 849 -19.29 7.01 -63.13
C THR A 849 -17.79 6.80 -62.86
N ALA A 850 -17.30 5.57 -62.71
CA ALA A 850 -16.76 4.70 -63.78
C ALA A 850 -15.38 5.11 -64.33
N GLY A 851 -14.34 4.37 -63.90
CA GLY A 851 -12.98 4.33 -64.45
C GLY A 851 -12.33 3.03 -63.97
N SER A 852 -11.77 2.20 -64.87
CA SER A 852 -11.62 0.75 -64.62
C SER A 852 -10.22 0.19 -64.91
N SER A 853 -9.66 -0.56 -63.94
CA SER A 853 -8.77 -1.73 -64.14
C SER A 853 -8.24 -2.23 -62.77
N SER A 854 -7.99 -3.52 -62.53
CA SER A 854 -8.51 -4.75 -63.15
C SER A 854 -8.12 -5.99 -62.34
N GLY A 855 -9.09 -6.87 -62.02
CA GLY A 855 -8.85 -8.24 -61.52
C GLY A 855 -8.86 -8.42 -59.99
N GLY A 856 -9.51 -9.45 -59.42
CA GLY A 856 -10.47 -10.37 -60.06
C GLY A 856 -10.79 -11.64 -59.25
N ASN A 857 -12.05 -11.74 -58.79
CA ASN A 857 -12.86 -12.92 -58.43
C ASN A 857 -12.28 -14.10 -57.59
N GLY A 858 -13.07 -14.76 -56.73
CA GLY A 858 -14.46 -14.51 -56.36
C GLY A 858 -15.14 -15.71 -55.68
N SER A 859 -16.22 -15.46 -54.93
CA SER A 859 -16.99 -16.50 -54.21
C SER A 859 -18.04 -17.19 -55.08
N PRO A 860 -18.34 -18.49 -54.86
CA PRO A 860 -19.60 -19.12 -55.27
C PRO A 860 -20.74 -18.87 -54.27
N VAL A 861 -21.99 -19.04 -54.71
CA VAL A 861 -23.21 -18.95 -53.90
C VAL A 861 -23.99 -20.26 -53.97
N ILE A 862 -24.55 -20.71 -52.84
CA ILE A 862 -25.55 -21.78 -52.71
C ILE A 862 -26.56 -21.28 -51.65
N VAL A 863 -27.73 -20.73 -52.02
CA VAL A 863 -28.98 -21.39 -52.48
C VAL A 863 -29.76 -22.07 -51.34
N THR A 864 -31.00 -21.59 -51.11
CA THR A 864 -32.02 -22.14 -50.21
C THR A 864 -33.05 -23.01 -50.97
N PRO A 865 -33.68 -23.96 -50.26
CA PRO A 865 -35.15 -23.90 -50.03
C PRO A 865 -35.51 -24.21 -48.56
N GLY A 866 -36.74 -23.98 -48.05
CA GLY A 866 -37.95 -23.39 -48.64
C GLY A 866 -39.22 -24.20 -48.29
N GLU A 867 -40.25 -23.58 -47.71
CA GLU A 867 -41.59 -24.20 -47.51
C GLU A 867 -42.67 -23.12 -47.24
N ASP A 868 -43.91 -23.35 -47.69
CA ASP A 868 -44.99 -22.33 -47.80
C ASP A 868 -46.26 -22.63 -46.97
N ALA A 869 -46.83 -21.59 -46.34
CA ALA A 869 -48.26 -21.39 -46.03
C ALA A 869 -48.42 -19.95 -45.48
N GLY A 870 -49.24 -19.03 -46.03
CA GLY A 870 -50.70 -19.09 -46.18
C GLY A 870 -51.37 -18.32 -45.03
N GLY A 871 -52.20 -17.28 -45.20
CA GLY A 871 -52.75 -16.67 -46.42
C GLY A 871 -53.40 -15.30 -46.20
N ALA A 872 -54.23 -14.85 -47.14
CA ALA A 872 -54.63 -13.45 -47.36
C ALA A 872 -55.71 -12.83 -46.43
N GLY A 873 -55.79 -11.49 -46.47
CA GLY A 873 -56.97 -10.69 -46.11
C GLY A 873 -56.75 -9.67 -44.99
N SER A 874 -57.17 -8.40 -45.00
CA SER A 874 -57.65 -7.40 -46.00
C SER A 874 -58.49 -6.40 -45.18
N SER A 875 -58.32 -5.08 -45.38
CA SER A 875 -59.24 -3.98 -44.97
C SER A 875 -59.63 -3.85 -43.48
N GLY A 876 -59.84 -2.65 -42.92
CA GLY A 876 -59.74 -1.30 -43.47
C GLY A 876 -60.52 -0.30 -42.60
N GLY A 877 -60.40 1.00 -42.89
CA GLY A 877 -61.10 2.08 -42.19
C GLY A 877 -60.29 2.68 -41.03
N GLY A 878 -60.38 4.01 -40.87
CA GLY A 878 -59.67 4.75 -39.83
C GLY A 878 -60.54 5.84 -39.22
N ALA A 879 -60.07 6.41 -38.10
CA ALA A 879 -60.67 7.57 -37.45
C ALA A 879 -59.57 8.45 -36.84
N SER A 880 -59.81 9.76 -36.76
CA SER A 880 -58.88 10.73 -36.18
C SER A 880 -58.95 10.77 -34.66
N GLY A 881 -57.81 10.98 -33.99
CA GLY A 881 -57.75 11.01 -32.51
C GLY A 881 -56.50 11.66 -31.96
N SER A 882 -56.69 12.79 -31.28
CA SER A 882 -55.72 13.57 -30.49
C SER A 882 -54.61 12.75 -29.80
N GLY A 883 -53.35 12.95 -30.22
CA GLY A 883 -52.16 12.28 -29.67
C GLY A 883 -51.70 12.84 -28.32
N GLY A 884 -52.50 12.70 -27.27
CA GLY A 884 -52.12 13.03 -25.88
C GLY A 884 -51.56 11.83 -25.13
N GLY A 885 -50.25 11.60 -25.18
CA GLY A 885 -49.60 10.45 -24.55
C GLY A 885 -49.55 10.55 -23.02
N SER A 886 -50.32 9.72 -22.30
CA SER A 886 -50.28 9.59 -20.85
C SER A 886 -49.58 8.30 -20.40
N LEU A 887 -49.10 8.31 -19.14
CA LEU A 887 -48.19 7.33 -18.55
C LEU A 887 -48.73 5.88 -18.56
N ALA A 888 -47.88 4.93 -18.96
CA ALA A 888 -48.19 3.50 -18.88
C ALA A 888 -48.06 2.98 -17.44
N SER A 889 -49.20 2.81 -16.77
CA SER A 889 -49.31 2.07 -15.50
C SER A 889 -49.57 0.58 -15.77
N THR A 890 -48.89 -0.32 -15.05
CA THR A 890 -49.10 -1.77 -15.09
C THR A 890 -49.72 -2.34 -13.81
N GLY A 891 -50.59 -1.56 -13.14
CA GLY A 891 -51.35 -2.01 -11.97
C GLY A 891 -52.56 -2.90 -12.31
N ALA A 892 -52.36 -4.22 -12.45
CA ALA A 892 -53.45 -5.12 -12.92
C ALA A 892 -53.52 -6.56 -12.32
N ARG A 893 -53.01 -6.83 -11.09
CA ARG A 893 -53.25 -8.13 -10.38
C ARG A 893 -53.48 -8.05 -8.85
N VAL A 894 -53.96 -6.91 -8.33
CA VAL A 894 -54.08 -6.71 -6.86
C VAL A 894 -55.31 -7.41 -6.23
N VAL A 895 -56.46 -7.46 -6.92
CA VAL A 895 -57.74 -7.92 -6.34
C VAL A 895 -57.72 -9.39 -5.88
N GLY A 896 -57.04 -10.28 -6.62
CA GLY A 896 -56.97 -11.70 -6.28
C GLY A 896 -56.08 -12.03 -5.07
N LEU A 897 -54.99 -11.27 -4.87
CA LEU A 897 -54.02 -11.53 -3.80
C LEU A 897 -54.51 -11.05 -2.43
N ALA A 898 -55.29 -9.96 -2.39
CA ALA A 898 -55.88 -9.44 -1.16
C ALA A 898 -56.80 -10.46 -0.47
N ALA A 899 -57.60 -11.21 -1.24
CA ALA A 899 -58.48 -12.25 -0.71
C ALA A 899 -57.69 -13.42 -0.08
N ALA A 900 -56.62 -13.88 -0.74
CA ALA A 900 -55.78 -14.96 -0.24
C ALA A 900 -55.05 -14.59 1.07
N ALA A 901 -54.52 -13.35 1.15
CA ALA A 901 -53.85 -12.85 2.36
C ALA A 901 -54.80 -12.80 3.57
N LEU A 902 -56.07 -12.41 3.35
CA LEU A 902 -57.06 -12.27 4.43
C LEU A 902 -57.49 -13.64 4.99
N VAL A 903 -57.62 -14.67 4.13
CA VAL A 903 -57.85 -16.07 4.57
C VAL A 903 -56.68 -16.61 5.38
N LEU A 904 -55.43 -16.37 4.95
CA LEU A 904 -54.23 -16.81 5.65
C LEU A 904 -54.07 -16.12 7.02
N ALA A 905 -54.35 -14.82 7.11
CA ALA A 905 -54.31 -14.07 8.37
C ALA A 905 -55.33 -14.60 9.40
N LEU A 906 -56.57 -14.87 8.97
CA LEU A 906 -57.61 -15.43 9.84
C LEU A 906 -57.28 -16.87 10.28
N GLY A 907 -56.73 -17.70 9.40
CA GLY A 907 -56.26 -19.05 9.73
C GLY A 907 -55.16 -19.06 10.79
N GLY A 908 -54.16 -18.18 10.66
CA GLY A 908 -53.08 -18.04 11.65
C GLY A 908 -53.57 -17.58 13.03
N TRP A 909 -54.55 -16.68 13.09
CA TRP A 909 -55.10 -16.19 14.35
C TRP A 909 -55.92 -17.25 15.11
N GLY A 910 -56.59 -18.16 14.39
CA GLY A 910 -57.26 -19.32 14.98
C GLY A 910 -56.27 -20.30 15.63
N LEU A 911 -55.18 -20.65 14.94
CA LEU A 911 -54.17 -21.60 15.44
C LEU A 911 -53.43 -21.08 16.68
N THR A 912 -53.10 -19.78 16.71
CA THR A 912 -52.40 -19.17 17.87
C THR A 912 -53.24 -19.18 19.15
N ARG A 913 -54.57 -18.97 19.07
CA ARG A 913 -55.44 -19.11 20.26
C ARG A 913 -55.58 -20.55 20.76
N ALA A 914 -55.59 -21.54 19.86
CA ALA A 914 -55.66 -22.95 20.26
C ALA A 914 -54.43 -23.44 21.04
N ALA A 915 -53.26 -22.88 20.77
CA ALA A 915 -52.01 -23.20 21.48
C ALA A 915 -51.91 -22.55 22.87
N ALA A 916 -52.39 -21.31 23.02
CA ALA A 916 -52.33 -20.57 24.29
C ALA A 916 -53.19 -21.21 25.40
N GLY A 917 -54.29 -21.89 25.04
CA GLY A 917 -55.21 -22.52 25.99
C GLY A 917 -54.73 -23.79 26.70
N ARG A 918 -53.51 -24.29 26.40
CA ARG A 918 -52.98 -25.56 26.97
C ARG A 918 -51.66 -25.43 27.74
N ARG A 919 -51.29 -24.22 28.17
CA ARG A 919 -50.09 -23.98 29.01
C ARG A 919 -50.41 -23.11 30.23
N ARG A 920 -51.39 -23.53 31.02
CA ARG A 920 -51.72 -22.91 32.32
C ARG A 920 -52.24 -23.91 33.36
N GLU A 921 -51.58 -25.06 33.44
CA GLU A 921 -51.66 -26.04 34.53
C GLU A 921 -50.27 -26.64 34.74
N ASN A 922 -49.89 -26.87 36.00
CA ASN A 922 -48.52 -27.18 36.49
C ASN A 922 -47.52 -26.02 36.22
N THR A 923 -46.80 -25.47 37.19
CA THR A 923 -46.26 -26.06 38.44
C THR A 923 -46.38 -25.14 39.66
N GLY A 924 -46.24 -25.71 40.86
CA GLY A 924 -46.12 -24.99 42.14
C GLY A 924 -45.22 -25.75 43.13
N SER A 925 -45.05 -25.18 44.33
CA SER A 925 -44.19 -25.61 45.46
C SER A 925 -42.66 -25.58 45.24
N GLU A 926 -42.05 -24.59 45.89
CA GLU A 926 -41.09 -24.75 47.01
C GLU A 926 -39.89 -25.71 46.85
N ALA A 927 -38.70 -25.11 46.76
CA ALA A 927 -37.77 -25.05 47.90
C ALA A 927 -36.95 -23.75 47.85
#